data_AF-A0A534WG70-F1
#
_entry.id   AF-A0A534WG70-F1
#
_cell.length_a   1.000
_cell.length_b   1.000
_cell.length_c   1.000
_cell.angle_alpha   90.00
_cell.angle_beta   90.00
_cell.angle_gamma   90.00
#
_symmetry.space_group_name_H-M   'P 1'
#
loop_
_entity.id
_entity.type
_entity.pdbx_description
1 polymer ?
#
loop_
_entity_poly.entity_id
_entity_poly.type
_entity_poly.pdbx_seq_one_letter_code
_entity_poly.pdbx_strand_id
1 'polypeptide(L)'
;MSHDLFEGLFARAGLVTDIELFERAPSHYGVAAARQHRWARGDWQLLPWIVGYGSHLPIPLIGRWKMMDNLRRTLSAPATFLTLVVGWTLPAASPVVWTAFVLATIALPTLVPTLTVVIPRRRGISKRSYTRAIGRDLGLAASQTAFVITMLAHQAWLMSDAIVRTLVRVYVTHCKLLEWVTAAQAKAGLRLDLRGFYQRMGGGVTLAVAAAAVVAWGRAEAWSVALPWLLLWAASPAVARWISLPRLTARTTPLSSGDARALRLIARRTWRFFATFVGPEEHALPPDNFQEEPNPVVAHRTSPTNLGLYLLSTVAAHDFGWLGTLDVVERLEATLAAMTGLERFRGHFYNWYDTKDGRPLDPKYVSSVDSGNLAGHLIALAHACREMIDRPVLGPAALAGIEDAALLVRESARALAGDGRTQAATRQRLDKALDAVTAAVPALPRTPATWAGRLAELEARAHTVMAIAQALVEEEPGAQTVLVWADALRTTIESHTRDLDIVMPLDGHVAALPTLADTPDLTQSLERSATASGALIRRLTILARDAETMVDGIDFGFLFDPMRKLFSLGYRVTDGSLDPGRYDLLASEARLTSLVAIANGDVPVSHWFRLGRALTPVGPDSVLVSWSGSMFEYLMPALVMRAPAGSLLEQTCRLVVRRQIAYGAERGVPWGVSESGYNARDLEMTYQYSNFGVPGLGLQRGLSDDVVIAPYATALAAMIDPAAAVRNFQRLAEAGACGAYGFYEALDYTASRLPGGTGVAIVRSYMAHHQGMLLVALANTLHEGVMRARFHAEPGVQATELLLQERTPRDVAVARPRAEEVQAAADVREFAPPVVRRFGSPHSVTPRTHLLSNGRYVVMVTAAGSGYSRWRGLAITRWREDATRDVGGTYVFLRDVGSGESWSAGYQPSGAEPDSYHVVFSEDRAEIIRRDRAITATLEVIVSPEDDAEVRRVTLTNLGTRTREIELTSYAEVVLASPSTDAAHPAFSNLFVHTECAPELDALLATRRPRARSEATIWLAHVVVVEGETVGGLQWETDRARFLGRGRGIRTPASVIDGRSLSNTVGAVLDPIVSLRRRVRLPPGTSVHVTFSTLVAPSRQEVVDLADKYRDPATFERAATLAWTQAQVQLRH
;
A
#
# COMPACT_ATOMS: atom_id res chain seq x y z
N MET A 1 -34.34 -10.46 31.54
CA MET A 1 -34.84 -11.79 31.92
C MET A 1 -36.30 -11.66 32.41
N SER A 2 -37.06 -12.75 32.57
CA SER A 2 -38.49 -12.66 32.94
C SER A 2 -38.71 -12.17 34.38
N HIS A 3 -37.72 -12.37 35.26
CA HIS A 3 -37.70 -11.76 36.58
C HIS A 3 -37.45 -10.26 36.51
N ASP A 4 -36.77 -9.70 35.51
CA ASP A 4 -36.65 -8.23 35.36
C ASP A 4 -38.01 -7.53 35.30
N LEU A 5 -39.01 -8.19 34.70
CA LEU A 5 -40.36 -7.64 34.64
C LEU A 5 -41.03 -7.66 36.02
N PHE A 6 -40.92 -8.78 36.74
CA PHE A 6 -41.46 -8.89 38.10
C PHE A 6 -40.68 -8.03 39.11
N GLU A 7 -39.36 -8.13 39.14
CA GLU A 7 -38.43 -7.33 39.95
C GLU A 7 -38.58 -5.83 39.67
N GLY A 8 -38.66 -5.44 38.39
CA GLY A 8 -38.90 -4.04 38.02
C GLY A 8 -40.26 -3.52 38.51
N LEU A 9 -41.31 -4.36 38.48
CA LEU A 9 -42.64 -4.02 38.97
C LEU A 9 -42.77 -4.08 40.51
N PHE A 10 -42.05 -4.98 41.16
CA PHE A 10 -42.16 -5.28 42.58
C PHE A 10 -41.16 -4.48 43.43
N ALA A 11 -39.89 -4.39 43.01
CA ALA A 11 -38.81 -3.71 43.74
C ALA A 11 -38.70 -2.20 43.43
N ARG A 12 -39.51 -1.66 42.51
CA ARG A 12 -39.46 -0.24 42.07
C ARG A 12 -38.05 0.20 41.68
N ALA A 13 -37.38 -0.59 40.84
CA ALA A 13 -36.02 -0.31 40.40
C ALA A 13 -35.90 1.04 39.67
N GLY A 14 -34.79 1.74 39.88
CA GLY A 14 -34.43 2.94 39.11
C GLY A 14 -34.09 2.58 37.66
N LEU A 15 -34.54 3.41 36.70
CA LEU A 15 -34.20 3.25 35.29
C LEU A 15 -32.83 3.87 35.03
N VAL A 16 -31.88 3.04 34.62
CA VAL A 16 -30.56 3.46 34.12
C VAL A 16 -30.58 3.27 32.61
N THR A 17 -30.66 4.37 31.84
CA THR A 17 -30.85 4.33 30.39
C THR A 17 -29.54 4.27 29.58
N ASP A 18 -28.41 4.43 30.25
CA ASP A 18 -27.06 4.52 29.68
C ASP A 18 -26.27 3.20 29.79
N ILE A 19 -26.85 2.15 30.38
CA ILE A 19 -26.25 0.81 30.46
C ILE A 19 -26.98 -0.15 29.50
N GLU A 20 -26.28 -0.61 28.47
CA GLU A 20 -26.77 -1.66 27.56
C GLU A 20 -26.12 -3.01 27.89
N LEU A 21 -26.88 -3.91 28.51
CA LEU A 21 -26.44 -5.27 28.82
C LEU A 21 -26.78 -6.23 27.67
N PHE A 22 -25.76 -6.63 26.92
CA PHE A 22 -25.91 -7.58 25.80
C PHE A 22 -25.61 -9.02 26.23
N GLU A 23 -26.64 -9.86 26.36
CA GLU A 23 -26.45 -11.32 26.42
C GLU A 23 -26.08 -11.80 25.00
N ARG A 24 -24.92 -12.48 24.85
CA ARG A 24 -24.46 -13.01 23.55
C ARG A 24 -25.58 -13.76 22.84
N ALA A 25 -25.77 -13.48 21.55
CA ALA A 25 -26.71 -14.22 20.71
C ALA A 25 -26.39 -15.74 20.76
N PRO A 26 -27.40 -16.62 20.80
CA PRO A 26 -27.17 -18.05 20.92
C PRO A 26 -26.36 -18.56 19.71
N SER A 27 -25.22 -19.22 19.99
CA SER A 27 -24.27 -19.66 18.96
C SER A 27 -24.83 -20.73 18.01
N HIS A 28 -25.85 -21.45 18.44
CA HIS A 28 -26.56 -22.45 17.63
C HIS A 28 -27.94 -22.76 18.23
N TYR A 29 -28.74 -23.55 17.52
CA TYR A 29 -30.13 -23.83 17.87
C TYR A 29 -30.31 -24.40 19.28
N GLY A 30 -29.47 -25.36 19.68
CA GLY A 30 -29.54 -25.97 21.02
C GLY A 30 -29.41 -24.97 22.17
N VAL A 31 -28.53 -23.97 22.03
CA VAL A 31 -28.39 -22.88 23.02
C VAL A 31 -29.64 -22.00 23.03
N ALA A 32 -30.19 -21.68 21.86
CA ALA A 32 -31.43 -20.91 21.73
C ALA A 32 -32.64 -21.63 22.36
N ALA A 33 -32.79 -22.93 22.12
CA ALA A 33 -33.84 -23.75 22.69
C ALA A 33 -33.71 -23.86 24.22
N ALA A 34 -32.52 -24.14 24.74
CA ALA A 34 -32.28 -24.16 26.19
C ALA A 34 -32.61 -22.81 26.86
N ARG A 35 -32.27 -21.70 26.19
CA ARG A 35 -32.61 -20.34 26.63
C ARG A 35 -34.12 -20.11 26.67
N GLN A 36 -34.84 -20.47 25.61
CA GLN A 36 -36.30 -20.35 25.54
C GLN A 36 -37.00 -21.20 26.60
N HIS A 37 -36.56 -22.46 26.79
CA HIS A 37 -37.08 -23.34 27.84
C HIS A 37 -36.91 -22.74 29.23
N ARG A 38 -35.72 -22.21 29.54
CA ARG A 38 -35.43 -21.51 30.79
C ARG A 38 -36.35 -20.31 31.02
N TRP A 39 -36.55 -19.48 29.99
CA TRP A 39 -37.42 -18.30 30.09
C TRP A 39 -38.88 -18.67 30.31
N ALA A 40 -39.39 -19.63 29.53
CA ALA A 40 -40.75 -20.14 29.70
C ALA A 40 -40.95 -20.69 31.12
N ARG A 41 -40.01 -21.47 31.66
CA ARG A 41 -40.10 -21.95 33.05
C ARG A 41 -40.22 -20.79 34.05
N GLY A 42 -39.40 -19.75 33.90
CA GLY A 42 -39.43 -18.57 34.74
C GLY A 42 -40.74 -17.78 34.64
N ASP A 43 -41.28 -17.60 33.42
CA ASP A 43 -42.58 -16.94 33.22
C ASP A 43 -43.70 -17.69 33.94
N TRP A 44 -43.75 -19.02 33.83
CA TRP A 44 -44.77 -19.85 34.48
C TRP A 44 -44.61 -19.94 36.00
N GLN A 45 -43.41 -19.71 36.55
CA GLN A 45 -43.21 -19.60 38.00
C GLN A 45 -43.87 -18.34 38.58
N LEU A 46 -44.13 -17.31 37.76
CA LEU A 46 -44.83 -16.09 38.17
C LEU A 46 -46.35 -16.29 38.24
N LEU A 47 -46.88 -17.43 37.80
CA LEU A 47 -48.33 -17.67 37.75
C LEU A 47 -49.06 -17.37 39.08
N PRO A 48 -48.57 -17.77 40.27
CA PRO A 48 -49.20 -17.40 41.55
C PRO A 48 -49.35 -15.88 41.74
N TRP A 49 -48.35 -15.10 41.34
CA TRP A 49 -48.34 -13.64 41.43
C TRP A 49 -49.29 -12.97 40.44
N ILE A 50 -49.45 -13.56 39.25
CA ILE A 50 -50.38 -13.09 38.22
C ILE A 50 -51.83 -13.26 38.70
N VAL A 51 -52.15 -14.39 39.32
CA VAL A 51 -53.50 -14.70 39.84
C VAL A 51 -53.77 -14.13 41.24
N GLY A 52 -52.78 -13.49 41.87
CA GLY A 52 -52.92 -12.81 43.16
C GLY A 52 -52.78 -13.70 44.39
N TYR A 53 -52.22 -14.91 44.24
CA TYR A 53 -51.96 -15.83 45.35
C TYR A 53 -50.65 -15.45 46.06
N GLY A 54 -50.74 -15.00 47.32
CA GLY A 54 -49.59 -14.82 48.21
C GLY A 54 -48.91 -13.44 48.26
N SER A 55 -49.52 -12.36 47.76
CA SER A 55 -48.92 -11.01 47.78
C SER A 55 -49.78 -9.95 48.46
N HIS A 56 -49.24 -9.23 49.45
CA HIS A 56 -49.87 -8.07 50.11
C HIS A 56 -49.73 -6.74 49.32
N LEU A 57 -48.95 -6.72 48.23
CA LEU A 57 -48.71 -5.54 47.38
C LEU A 57 -49.36 -5.72 46.00
N PRO A 58 -50.19 -4.76 45.51
CA PRO A 58 -50.88 -4.90 44.24
C PRO A 58 -49.94 -4.65 43.05
N ILE A 59 -49.74 -5.67 42.22
CA ILE A 59 -49.09 -5.52 40.90
C ILE A 59 -50.02 -4.69 39.98
N PRO A 60 -49.52 -3.63 39.32
CA PRO A 60 -50.31 -2.82 38.38
C PRO A 60 -50.94 -3.65 37.25
N LEU A 61 -52.12 -3.25 36.77
CA LEU A 61 -52.86 -3.94 35.70
C LEU A 61 -52.03 -4.15 34.43
N ILE A 62 -51.28 -3.12 34.02
CA ILE A 62 -50.40 -3.20 32.85
C ILE A 62 -49.26 -4.21 33.04
N GLY A 63 -48.75 -4.35 34.27
CA GLY A 63 -47.73 -5.34 34.62
C GLY A 63 -48.30 -6.76 34.55
N ARG A 64 -49.50 -6.99 35.10
CA ARG A 64 -50.22 -8.26 34.99
C ARG A 64 -50.50 -8.64 33.53
N TRP A 65 -50.91 -7.68 32.71
CA TRP A 65 -51.12 -7.91 31.27
C TRP A 65 -49.84 -8.37 30.56
N LYS A 66 -48.71 -7.68 30.78
CA LYS A 66 -47.41 -8.06 30.20
C LYS A 66 -46.99 -9.49 30.60
N MET A 67 -47.17 -9.85 31.87
CA MET A 67 -46.88 -11.21 32.35
C MET A 67 -47.82 -12.26 31.75
N MET A 68 -49.12 -11.95 31.63
CA MET A 68 -50.09 -12.85 30.98
C MET A 68 -49.77 -13.06 29.48
N ASP A 69 -49.34 -12.02 28.78
CA ASP A 69 -48.93 -12.15 27.38
C ASP A 69 -47.70 -13.06 27.22
N ASN A 70 -46.75 -13.05 28.15
CA ASN A 70 -45.63 -14.01 28.15
C ASN A 70 -46.13 -15.45 28.24
N LEU A 71 -47.06 -15.75 29.16
CA LEU A 71 -47.66 -17.09 29.26
C LEU A 71 -48.37 -17.48 27.96
N ARG A 72 -49.18 -16.58 27.40
CA ARG A 72 -49.87 -16.79 26.11
C ARG A 72 -48.89 -17.13 24.97
N ARG A 73 -47.75 -16.42 24.87
CA ARG A 73 -46.75 -16.68 23.82
C ARG A 73 -46.17 -18.09 23.89
N THR A 74 -45.94 -18.63 25.09
CA THR A 74 -45.44 -20.01 25.26
C THR A 74 -46.44 -21.08 24.83
N LEU A 75 -47.75 -20.77 24.85
CA LEU A 75 -48.81 -21.69 24.40
C LEU A 75 -48.98 -21.73 22.88
N SER A 76 -48.39 -20.78 22.15
CA SER A 76 -48.57 -20.66 20.70
C SER A 76 -48.12 -21.92 19.93
N ALA A 77 -46.91 -22.42 20.17
CA ALA A 77 -46.40 -23.60 19.47
C ALA A 77 -47.17 -24.89 19.82
N PRO A 78 -47.45 -25.22 21.11
CA PRO A 78 -48.31 -26.34 21.47
C PRO A 78 -49.71 -26.25 20.85
N ALA A 79 -50.37 -25.09 20.92
CA ALA A 79 -51.71 -24.91 20.37
C ALA A 79 -51.72 -25.06 18.84
N THR A 80 -50.71 -24.52 18.15
CA THR A 80 -50.57 -24.62 16.69
C THR A 80 -50.36 -26.07 16.24
N PHE A 81 -49.47 -26.81 16.94
CA PHE A 81 -49.26 -28.24 16.68
C PHE A 81 -50.54 -29.05 16.90
N LEU A 82 -51.22 -28.83 18.03
CA LEU A 82 -52.46 -29.53 18.35
C LEU A 82 -53.56 -29.22 17.33
N THR A 83 -53.68 -27.96 16.90
CA THR A 83 -54.67 -27.53 15.89
C THR A 83 -54.46 -28.25 14.56
N LEU A 84 -53.20 -28.47 14.14
CA LEU A 84 -52.90 -29.26 12.94
C LEU A 84 -53.33 -30.72 13.08
N VAL A 85 -52.95 -31.38 14.19
CA VAL A 85 -53.31 -32.79 14.44
C VAL A 85 -54.83 -32.96 14.52
N VAL A 86 -55.52 -32.06 15.21
CA VAL A 86 -56.98 -32.04 15.33
C VAL A 86 -57.64 -31.75 13.97
N GLY A 87 -57.12 -30.81 13.19
CA GLY A 87 -57.61 -30.52 11.83
C GLY A 87 -57.43 -31.68 10.85
N TRP A 88 -56.44 -32.56 11.07
CA TRP A 88 -56.24 -33.77 10.28
C TRP A 88 -57.12 -34.95 10.70
N THR A 89 -57.63 -34.95 11.93
CA THR A 89 -58.39 -36.07 12.53
C THR A 89 -59.88 -35.82 12.67
N LEU A 90 -60.33 -34.56 12.74
CA LEU A 90 -61.76 -34.21 12.82
C LEU A 90 -62.49 -34.57 11.51
N PRO A 91 -63.56 -35.40 11.56
CA PRO A 91 -64.28 -35.82 10.36
C PRO A 91 -64.91 -34.67 9.58
N ALA A 92 -65.45 -33.65 10.27
CA ALA A 92 -66.12 -32.49 9.69
C ALA A 92 -65.17 -31.39 9.20
N ALA A 93 -63.85 -31.55 9.41
CA ALA A 93 -62.84 -30.57 9.03
C ALA A 93 -62.17 -30.97 7.70
N SER A 94 -61.83 -29.99 6.85
CA SER A 94 -60.97 -30.20 5.69
C SER A 94 -59.50 -30.13 6.13
N PRO A 95 -58.71 -31.23 6.01
CA PRO A 95 -57.29 -31.24 6.37
C PRO A 95 -56.48 -30.17 5.62
N VAL A 96 -56.83 -29.91 4.36
CA VAL A 96 -56.15 -28.93 3.50
C VAL A 96 -56.41 -27.50 3.98
N VAL A 97 -57.67 -27.16 4.28
CA VAL A 97 -58.05 -25.79 4.71
C VAL A 97 -57.39 -25.44 6.04
N TRP A 98 -57.44 -26.35 7.01
CA TRP A 98 -56.81 -26.12 8.32
C TRP A 98 -55.30 -26.06 8.26
N THR A 99 -54.66 -26.89 7.42
CA THR A 99 -53.23 -26.81 7.16
C THR A 99 -52.87 -25.46 6.54
N ALA A 100 -53.59 -25.03 5.50
CA ALA A 100 -53.36 -23.74 4.84
C ALA A 100 -53.57 -22.55 5.80
N PHE A 101 -54.61 -22.60 6.64
CA PHE A 101 -54.90 -21.58 7.64
C PHE A 101 -53.75 -21.45 8.66
N VAL A 102 -53.27 -22.57 9.22
CA VAL A 102 -52.15 -22.56 10.17
C VAL A 102 -50.85 -22.07 9.51
N LEU A 103 -50.56 -22.49 8.28
CA LEU A 103 -49.38 -22.00 7.55
C LEU A 103 -49.47 -20.50 7.28
N ALA A 104 -50.65 -19.99 6.93
CA ALA A 104 -50.87 -18.57 6.73
C ALA A 104 -50.67 -17.77 8.02
N THR A 105 -51.13 -18.26 9.18
CA THR A 105 -50.92 -17.58 10.47
C THR A 105 -49.45 -17.59 10.91
N ILE A 106 -48.68 -18.62 10.55
CA ILE A 106 -47.22 -18.66 10.78
C ILE A 106 -46.48 -17.72 9.82
N ALA A 107 -46.90 -17.64 8.55
CA ALA A 107 -46.25 -16.82 7.51
C ALA A 107 -46.61 -15.33 7.60
N LEU A 108 -47.77 -14.97 8.14
CA LEU A 108 -48.24 -13.58 8.15
C LEU A 108 -47.27 -12.63 8.90
N PRO A 109 -46.78 -12.94 10.13
CA PRO A 109 -45.87 -12.06 10.86
C PRO A 109 -44.52 -11.85 10.16
N THR A 110 -44.04 -12.84 9.39
CA THR A 110 -42.77 -12.75 8.64
C THR A 110 -42.95 -12.00 7.30
N LEU A 111 -44.13 -12.09 6.68
CA LEU A 111 -44.43 -11.44 5.40
C LEU A 111 -44.89 -9.98 5.53
N VAL A 112 -45.63 -9.61 6.58
CA VAL A 112 -46.14 -8.23 6.77
C VAL A 112 -45.03 -7.16 6.67
N PRO A 113 -43.85 -7.32 7.28
CA PRO A 113 -42.75 -6.36 7.12
C PRO A 113 -42.25 -6.22 5.68
N THR A 114 -42.35 -7.27 4.85
CA THR A 114 -41.94 -7.22 3.44
C THR A 114 -42.95 -6.47 2.58
N LEU A 115 -44.25 -6.60 2.88
CA LEU A 115 -45.34 -5.93 2.17
C LEU A 115 -45.30 -4.41 2.35
N THR A 116 -44.90 -3.93 3.53
CA THR A 116 -44.81 -2.48 3.82
C THR A 116 -43.63 -1.79 3.11
N VAL A 117 -42.72 -2.57 2.53
CA VAL A 117 -41.47 -2.11 1.89
C VAL A 117 -41.54 -2.23 0.37
N VAL A 118 -42.62 -2.75 -0.23
CA VAL A 118 -42.81 -2.87 -1.69
C VAL A 118 -42.95 -1.49 -2.38
N ILE A 119 -43.38 -0.46 -1.65
CA ILE A 119 -43.50 0.91 -2.16
C ILE A 119 -42.26 1.71 -1.73
N PRO A 120 -41.44 2.21 -2.68
CA PRO A 120 -40.23 2.95 -2.34
C PRO A 120 -40.61 4.29 -1.68
N ARG A 121 -40.14 4.52 -0.46
CA ARG A 121 -40.42 5.77 0.28
C ARG A 121 -39.48 6.93 -0.09
N ARG A 122 -38.39 6.67 -0.83
CA ARG A 122 -37.36 7.66 -1.21
C ARG A 122 -37.11 7.69 -2.72
N ARG A 123 -36.96 8.88 -3.30
CA ARG A 123 -36.56 9.09 -4.70
C ARG A 123 -35.04 8.86 -4.86
N GLY A 124 -34.61 8.28 -5.99
CA GLY A 124 -33.19 8.11 -6.33
C GLY A 124 -32.61 6.68 -6.23
N ILE A 125 -33.39 5.69 -5.79
CA ILE A 125 -32.93 4.29 -5.66
C ILE A 125 -32.94 3.59 -7.03
N SER A 126 -31.89 2.81 -7.33
CA SER A 126 -31.85 1.96 -8.54
C SER A 126 -32.94 0.88 -8.50
N LYS A 127 -33.79 0.81 -9.52
CA LYS A 127 -34.87 -0.20 -9.63
C LYS A 127 -34.36 -1.64 -9.52
N ARG A 128 -33.15 -1.91 -10.04
CA ARG A 128 -32.54 -3.25 -10.02
C ARG A 128 -32.03 -3.65 -8.63
N SER A 129 -31.46 -2.70 -7.89
CA SER A 129 -31.02 -2.94 -6.51
C SER A 129 -32.22 -3.15 -5.58
N TYR A 130 -33.24 -2.31 -5.74
CA TYR A 130 -34.48 -2.38 -4.95
C TYR A 130 -35.25 -3.69 -5.14
N THR A 131 -35.44 -4.14 -6.39
CA THR A 131 -36.10 -5.42 -6.68
C THR A 131 -35.34 -6.63 -6.11
N ARG A 132 -34.00 -6.61 -6.15
CA ARG A 132 -33.18 -7.65 -5.51
C ARG A 132 -33.27 -7.59 -3.98
N ALA A 133 -33.30 -6.40 -3.39
CA ALA A 133 -33.47 -6.24 -1.94
C ALA A 133 -34.81 -6.84 -1.47
N ILE A 134 -35.90 -6.57 -2.19
CA ILE A 134 -37.21 -7.19 -1.95
C ILE A 134 -37.11 -8.71 -2.12
N GLY A 135 -36.48 -9.21 -3.18
CA GLY A 135 -36.28 -10.65 -3.39
C GLY A 135 -35.53 -11.32 -2.24
N ARG A 136 -34.49 -10.67 -1.69
CA ARG A 136 -33.74 -11.14 -0.53
C ARG A 136 -34.60 -11.14 0.74
N ASP A 137 -35.41 -10.11 0.94
CA ASP A 137 -36.32 -10.02 2.10
C ASP A 137 -37.43 -11.07 2.04
N LEU A 138 -38.01 -11.32 0.85
CA LEU A 138 -38.94 -12.42 0.61
C LEU A 138 -38.26 -13.78 0.86
N GLY A 139 -37.04 -13.96 0.38
CA GLY A 139 -36.25 -15.17 0.64
C GLY A 139 -35.96 -15.37 2.13
N LEU A 140 -35.67 -14.30 2.88
CA LEU A 140 -35.48 -14.35 4.33
C LEU A 140 -36.78 -14.66 5.07
N ALA A 141 -37.89 -14.00 4.71
CA ALA A 141 -39.21 -14.26 5.29
C ALA A 141 -39.67 -15.70 5.03
N ALA A 142 -39.47 -16.20 3.81
CA ALA A 142 -39.73 -17.59 3.45
C ALA A 142 -38.85 -18.55 4.26
N SER A 143 -37.56 -18.25 4.42
CA SER A 143 -36.62 -19.06 5.22
C SER A 143 -37.00 -19.08 6.70
N GLN A 144 -37.40 -17.95 7.28
CA GLN A 144 -37.88 -17.85 8.67
C GLN A 144 -39.16 -18.66 8.86
N THR A 145 -40.11 -18.54 7.94
CA THR A 145 -41.37 -19.29 7.96
C THR A 145 -41.11 -20.79 7.88
N ALA A 146 -40.30 -21.23 6.90
CA ALA A 146 -39.91 -22.62 6.75
C ALA A 146 -39.20 -23.16 8.00
N PHE A 147 -38.34 -22.33 8.63
CA PHE A 147 -37.66 -22.70 9.86
C PHE A 147 -38.63 -22.88 11.04
N VAL A 148 -39.59 -21.97 11.25
CA VAL A 148 -40.61 -22.09 12.31
C VAL A 148 -41.46 -23.34 12.12
N ILE A 149 -41.91 -23.61 10.89
CA ILE A 149 -42.68 -24.82 10.55
C ILE A 149 -41.86 -26.08 10.85
N THR A 150 -40.60 -26.12 10.41
CA THR A 150 -39.72 -27.29 10.61
C THR A 150 -39.51 -27.59 12.09
N MET A 151 -39.34 -26.55 12.91
CA MET A 151 -39.08 -26.70 14.34
C MET A 151 -40.35 -26.78 15.20
N LEU A 152 -41.54 -26.76 14.60
CA LEU A 152 -42.81 -26.61 15.32
C LEU A 152 -43.04 -27.72 16.35
N ALA A 153 -42.89 -28.99 15.98
CA ALA A 153 -43.08 -30.11 16.91
C ALA A 153 -42.08 -30.08 18.07
N HIS A 154 -40.81 -29.76 17.80
CA HIS A 154 -39.82 -29.62 18.86
C HIS A 154 -40.11 -28.43 19.78
N GLN A 155 -40.52 -27.27 19.23
CA GLN A 155 -40.93 -26.12 20.02
C GLN A 155 -42.18 -26.41 20.88
N ALA A 156 -43.15 -27.15 20.33
CA ALA A 156 -44.33 -27.59 21.06
C ALA A 156 -43.96 -28.49 22.24
N TRP A 157 -43.08 -29.48 22.05
CA TRP A 157 -42.55 -30.32 23.13
C TRP A 157 -41.82 -29.48 24.19
N LEU A 158 -40.90 -28.62 23.74
CA LEU A 158 -40.06 -27.80 24.61
C LEU A 158 -40.88 -26.88 25.52
N MET A 159 -41.87 -26.19 24.94
CA MET A 159 -42.77 -25.32 25.71
C MET A 159 -43.66 -26.14 26.65
N SER A 160 -44.19 -27.28 26.19
CA SER A 160 -45.05 -28.15 27.01
C SER A 160 -44.29 -28.74 28.21
N ASP A 161 -43.06 -29.23 28.02
CA ASP A 161 -42.21 -29.69 29.12
C ASP A 161 -41.91 -28.56 30.10
N ALA A 162 -41.57 -27.35 29.62
CA ALA A 162 -41.32 -26.20 30.49
C ALA A 162 -42.55 -25.88 31.36
N ILE A 163 -43.74 -25.85 30.76
CA ILE A 163 -45.01 -25.58 31.45
C ILE A 163 -45.30 -26.65 32.50
N VAL A 164 -45.38 -27.92 32.09
CA VAL A 164 -45.76 -29.03 32.97
C VAL A 164 -44.75 -29.18 34.10
N ARG A 165 -43.46 -29.15 33.78
CA ARG A 165 -42.38 -29.25 34.79
C ARG A 165 -42.45 -28.12 35.79
N THR A 166 -42.72 -26.89 35.36
CA THR A 166 -42.86 -25.75 36.28
C THR A 166 -44.11 -25.89 37.14
N LEU A 167 -45.28 -26.21 36.57
CA LEU A 167 -46.52 -26.35 37.34
C LEU A 167 -46.42 -27.47 38.39
N VAL A 168 -45.84 -28.61 38.03
CA VAL A 168 -45.59 -29.71 38.98
C VAL A 168 -44.63 -29.27 40.08
N ARG A 169 -43.58 -28.50 39.77
CA ARG A 169 -42.65 -28.00 40.80
C ARG A 169 -43.27 -26.96 41.72
N VAL A 170 -44.06 -26.04 41.17
CA VAL A 170 -44.65 -24.94 41.95
C VAL A 170 -45.82 -25.42 42.80
N TYR A 171 -46.65 -26.33 42.31
CA TYR A 171 -47.90 -26.72 43.01
C TYR A 171 -47.86 -28.11 43.66
N VAL A 172 -46.96 -29.01 43.24
CA VAL A 172 -46.94 -30.40 43.72
C VAL A 172 -45.67 -30.71 44.52
N THR A 173 -44.50 -30.59 43.91
CA THR A 173 -43.26 -31.14 44.52
C THR A 173 -42.47 -30.14 45.36
N HIS A 174 -42.62 -28.83 45.11
CA HIS A 174 -41.89 -27.74 45.78
C HIS A 174 -40.35 -27.88 45.79
N CYS A 175 -39.80 -28.75 44.93
CA CYS A 175 -38.37 -29.06 44.88
C CYS A 175 -37.73 -28.51 43.60
N LYS A 176 -36.43 -28.18 43.66
CA LYS A 176 -35.63 -27.68 42.52
C LYS A 176 -36.25 -26.46 41.81
N LEU A 177 -36.89 -25.57 42.58
CA LEU A 177 -37.48 -24.32 42.09
C LEU A 177 -36.41 -23.36 41.54
N LEU A 178 -35.18 -23.45 42.04
CA LEU A 178 -34.03 -22.64 41.64
C LEU A 178 -33.07 -23.35 40.67
N GLU A 179 -33.50 -24.44 40.01
CA GLU A 179 -32.63 -25.15 39.06
C GLU A 179 -32.33 -24.27 37.83
N TRP A 180 -31.14 -23.69 37.88
CA TRP A 180 -30.60 -22.75 36.91
C TRP A 180 -29.34 -23.30 36.27
N VAL A 181 -29.23 -23.15 34.96
CA VAL A 181 -28.03 -23.49 34.19
C VAL A 181 -27.60 -22.24 33.46
N THR A 182 -26.33 -21.85 33.61
CA THR A 182 -25.80 -20.67 32.92
C THR A 182 -25.73 -20.93 31.41
N ALA A 183 -25.78 -19.87 30.60
CA ALA A 183 -25.62 -20.00 29.16
C ALA A 183 -24.25 -20.63 28.79
N ALA A 184 -23.21 -20.35 29.58
CA ALA A 184 -21.87 -20.92 29.43
C ALA A 184 -21.84 -22.44 29.73
N GLN A 185 -22.49 -22.89 30.79
CA GLN A 185 -22.61 -24.31 31.13
C GLN A 185 -23.45 -25.08 30.10
N ALA A 186 -24.52 -24.47 29.58
CA ALA A 186 -25.30 -25.06 28.49
C ALA A 186 -24.45 -25.25 27.23
N LYS A 187 -23.58 -24.26 26.91
CA LYS A 187 -22.66 -24.30 25.76
C LYS A 187 -21.58 -25.38 25.89
N ALA A 188 -20.95 -25.52 27.06
CA ALA A 188 -19.86 -26.46 27.30
C ALA A 188 -20.27 -27.94 27.16
N GLY A 189 -21.55 -28.26 27.39
CA GLY A 189 -22.08 -29.62 27.29
C GLY A 189 -22.63 -30.01 25.91
N LEU A 190 -22.60 -29.15 24.88
CA LEU A 190 -23.27 -29.38 23.59
C LEU A 190 -22.33 -30.04 22.55
N ARG A 191 -22.56 -31.33 22.25
CA ARG A 191 -21.97 -32.01 21.09
C ARG A 191 -22.73 -31.63 19.81
N LEU A 192 -22.00 -31.27 18.74
CA LEU A 192 -22.55 -30.86 17.43
C LEU A 192 -22.71 -32.03 16.43
N ASP A 193 -22.66 -33.27 16.92
CA ASP A 193 -22.84 -34.48 16.12
C ASP A 193 -24.33 -34.79 15.90
N LEU A 194 -24.64 -35.55 14.83
CA LEU A 194 -26.03 -35.85 14.45
C LEU A 194 -26.76 -36.60 15.57
N ARG A 195 -26.09 -37.57 16.20
CA ARG A 195 -26.63 -38.33 17.33
C ARG A 195 -26.99 -37.44 18.51
N GLY A 196 -26.13 -36.47 18.84
CA GLY A 196 -26.38 -35.50 19.90
C GLY A 196 -27.65 -34.66 19.69
N PHE A 197 -27.94 -34.27 18.44
CA PHE A 197 -29.16 -33.53 18.10
C PHE A 197 -30.42 -34.40 18.23
N TYR A 198 -30.42 -35.64 17.71
CA TYR A 198 -31.57 -36.55 17.85
C TYR A 198 -31.86 -36.94 19.30
N GLN A 199 -30.84 -37.07 20.15
CA GLN A 199 -31.04 -37.34 21.57
C GLN A 199 -31.72 -36.17 22.30
N ARG A 200 -31.32 -34.93 22.01
CA ARG A 200 -31.88 -33.74 22.68
C ARG A 200 -33.24 -33.33 22.15
N MET A 201 -33.44 -33.43 20.84
CA MET A 201 -34.69 -33.09 20.18
C MET A 201 -35.65 -34.28 20.08
N GLY A 202 -35.35 -35.38 20.77
CA GLY A 202 -36.13 -36.61 20.74
C GLY A 202 -37.60 -36.41 21.07
N GLY A 203 -37.94 -35.51 21.99
CA GLY A 203 -39.33 -35.19 22.31
C GLY A 203 -40.14 -34.65 21.13
N GLY A 204 -39.52 -33.86 20.25
CA GLY A 204 -40.16 -33.40 19.01
C GLY A 204 -40.39 -34.53 18.02
N VAL A 205 -39.45 -35.47 17.92
CA VAL A 205 -39.58 -36.69 17.09
C VAL A 205 -40.67 -37.60 17.64
N THR A 206 -40.75 -37.77 18.96
CA THR A 206 -41.83 -38.53 19.63
C THR A 206 -43.19 -37.92 19.34
N LEU A 207 -43.33 -36.59 19.41
CA LEU A 207 -44.58 -35.92 19.03
C LEU A 207 -44.94 -36.14 17.55
N ALA A 208 -43.96 -36.13 16.64
CA ALA A 208 -44.20 -36.42 15.23
C ALA A 208 -44.68 -37.86 15.02
N VAL A 209 -44.07 -38.85 15.68
CA VAL A 209 -44.49 -40.25 15.62
C VAL A 209 -45.88 -40.45 16.22
N ALA A 210 -46.16 -39.83 17.37
CA ALA A 210 -47.48 -39.89 18.00
C ALA A 210 -48.56 -39.26 17.10
N ALA A 211 -48.28 -38.10 16.50
CA ALA A 211 -49.18 -37.47 15.54
C ALA A 211 -49.42 -38.36 14.31
N ALA A 212 -48.39 -39.04 13.79
CA ALA A 212 -48.53 -39.98 12.68
C ALA A 212 -49.46 -41.15 13.03
N ALA A 213 -49.31 -41.73 14.22
CA ALA A 213 -50.19 -42.80 14.70
C ALA A 213 -51.65 -42.32 14.87
N VAL A 214 -51.84 -41.12 15.44
CA VAL A 214 -53.16 -40.50 15.63
C VAL A 214 -53.85 -40.20 14.30
N VAL A 215 -53.13 -39.70 13.30
CA VAL A 215 -53.68 -39.47 11.94
C VAL A 215 -54.00 -40.79 11.25
N ALA A 216 -53.15 -41.81 11.40
CA ALA A 216 -53.40 -43.14 10.85
C ALA A 216 -54.66 -43.80 11.40
N TRP A 217 -54.89 -43.66 12.70
CA TRP A 217 -56.09 -44.16 13.35
C TRP A 217 -57.32 -43.31 13.00
N GLY A 218 -57.20 -41.99 13.11
CA GLY A 218 -58.34 -41.07 13.02
C GLY A 218 -58.91 -40.90 11.62
N ARG A 219 -58.06 -40.76 10.59
CA ARG A 219 -58.50 -40.54 9.21
C ARG A 219 -57.40 -40.85 8.19
N ALA A 220 -57.42 -42.05 7.62
CA ALA A 220 -56.42 -42.50 6.63
C ALA A 220 -56.29 -41.57 5.41
N GLU A 221 -57.38 -40.93 4.96
CA GLU A 221 -57.38 -39.99 3.83
C GLU A 221 -56.52 -38.74 4.05
N ALA A 222 -56.33 -38.32 5.30
CA ALA A 222 -55.56 -37.12 5.63
C ALA A 222 -54.03 -37.34 5.55
N TRP A 223 -53.57 -38.59 5.36
CA TRP A 223 -52.14 -38.92 5.27
C TRP A 223 -51.41 -38.17 4.17
N SER A 224 -52.04 -37.99 3.01
CA SER A 224 -51.43 -37.25 1.88
C SER A 224 -51.08 -35.81 2.24
N VAL A 225 -51.85 -35.19 3.14
CA VAL A 225 -51.67 -33.81 3.60
C VAL A 225 -50.74 -33.75 4.82
N ALA A 226 -50.84 -34.70 5.74
CA ALA A 226 -50.06 -34.71 6.99
C ALA A 226 -48.61 -35.20 6.80
N LEU A 227 -48.38 -36.17 5.91
CA LEU A 227 -47.10 -36.85 5.72
C LEU A 227 -45.90 -35.89 5.50
N PRO A 228 -45.97 -34.85 4.65
CA PRO A 228 -44.85 -33.93 4.45
C PRO A 228 -44.42 -33.23 5.74
N TRP A 229 -45.37 -32.85 6.60
CA TRP A 229 -45.09 -32.16 7.86
C TRP A 229 -44.53 -33.11 8.92
N LEU A 230 -45.07 -34.33 8.99
CA LEU A 230 -44.58 -35.37 9.90
C LEU A 230 -43.12 -35.75 9.58
N LEU A 231 -42.80 -35.93 8.30
CA LEU A 231 -41.43 -36.16 7.84
C LEU A 231 -40.52 -34.96 8.16
N LEU A 232 -41.00 -33.74 7.94
CA LEU A 232 -40.26 -32.52 8.25
C LEU A 232 -39.95 -32.40 9.75
N TRP A 233 -40.91 -32.72 10.63
CA TRP A 233 -40.71 -32.71 12.07
C TRP A 233 -39.78 -33.83 12.55
N ALA A 234 -39.87 -35.02 11.96
CA ALA A 234 -38.93 -36.11 12.21
C ALA A 234 -37.50 -35.75 11.77
N ALA A 235 -37.36 -35.01 10.66
CA ALA A 235 -36.08 -34.52 10.15
C ALA A 235 -35.57 -33.23 10.85
N SER A 236 -36.37 -32.61 11.72
CA SER A 236 -36.02 -31.36 12.40
C SER A 236 -34.67 -31.41 13.15
N PRO A 237 -34.23 -32.53 13.78
CA PRO A 237 -32.90 -32.58 14.40
C PRO A 237 -31.75 -32.50 13.39
N ALA A 238 -31.91 -33.07 12.19
CA ALA A 238 -30.91 -32.98 11.12
C ALA A 238 -30.84 -31.55 10.55
N VAL A 239 -31.99 -30.90 10.36
CA VAL A 239 -32.05 -29.48 9.93
C VAL A 239 -31.46 -28.56 11.00
N ALA A 240 -31.80 -28.80 12.27
CA ALA A 240 -31.24 -28.05 13.40
C ALA A 240 -29.72 -28.19 13.49
N ARG A 241 -29.16 -29.38 13.23
CA ARG A 241 -27.70 -29.55 13.09
C ARG A 241 -27.15 -28.76 11.91
N TRP A 242 -27.75 -28.88 10.73
CA TRP A 242 -27.27 -28.22 9.51
C TRP A 242 -27.14 -26.69 9.68
N ILE A 243 -28.13 -26.04 10.30
CA ILE A 243 -28.07 -24.59 10.58
C ILE A 243 -27.16 -24.22 11.77
N SER A 244 -26.89 -25.18 12.66
CA SER A 244 -26.08 -25.00 13.87
C SER A 244 -24.60 -25.23 13.62
N LEU A 245 -24.26 -25.93 12.54
CA LEU A 245 -22.89 -26.01 12.07
C LEU A 245 -22.45 -24.60 11.66
N PRO A 246 -21.24 -24.18 12.02
CA PRO A 246 -20.69 -22.93 11.53
C PRO A 246 -20.84 -22.93 10.01
N ARG A 247 -21.61 -21.98 9.46
CA ARG A 247 -21.48 -21.67 8.05
C ARG A 247 -20.04 -21.25 7.91
N LEU A 248 -19.24 -22.05 7.21
CA LEU A 248 -17.91 -21.64 6.78
C LEU A 248 -18.14 -20.35 6.00
N THR A 249 -17.99 -19.22 6.66
CA THR A 249 -17.95 -17.88 6.06
C THR A 249 -17.12 -18.04 4.82
N ALA A 250 -17.71 -17.79 3.64
CA ALA A 250 -17.17 -18.13 2.33
C ALA A 250 -15.65 -18.25 2.41
N ARG A 251 -15.15 -19.48 2.64
CA ARG A 251 -13.72 -19.69 2.71
C ARG A 251 -13.27 -19.18 1.35
N THR A 252 -12.51 -18.11 1.35
CA THR A 252 -11.58 -17.85 0.26
C THR A 252 -10.98 -19.20 -0.07
N THR A 253 -11.15 -19.61 -1.32
CA THR A 253 -10.73 -20.91 -1.83
C THR A 253 -9.43 -21.29 -1.14
N PRO A 254 -9.36 -22.42 -0.41
CA PRO A 254 -8.19 -22.73 0.39
C PRO A 254 -6.96 -22.61 -0.50
N LEU A 255 -6.03 -21.75 -0.09
CA LEU A 255 -4.81 -21.48 -0.85
C LEU A 255 -4.13 -22.80 -1.18
N SER A 256 -3.69 -22.96 -2.42
CA SER A 256 -2.83 -24.09 -2.76
C SER A 256 -1.54 -24.00 -1.93
N SER A 257 -0.89 -25.13 -1.66
CA SER A 257 0.39 -25.12 -0.94
C SER A 257 1.45 -24.28 -1.65
N GLY A 258 1.43 -24.26 -2.99
CA GLY A 258 2.29 -23.41 -3.82
C GLY A 258 2.01 -21.92 -3.63
N ASP A 259 0.74 -21.51 -3.66
CA ASP A 259 0.34 -20.11 -3.46
C ASP A 259 0.67 -19.63 -2.04
N ALA A 260 0.41 -20.47 -1.03
CA ALA A 260 0.75 -20.16 0.36
C ALA A 260 2.26 -19.98 0.52
N ARG A 261 3.07 -20.86 -0.09
CA ARG A 261 4.53 -20.72 -0.12
C ARG A 261 4.95 -19.43 -0.82
N ALA A 262 4.39 -19.09 -1.98
CA ALA A 262 4.72 -17.85 -2.68
C ALA A 262 4.48 -16.60 -1.81
N LEU A 263 3.34 -16.53 -1.11
CA LEU A 263 3.06 -15.45 -0.18
C LEU A 263 4.02 -15.41 1.02
N ARG A 264 4.43 -16.57 1.56
CA ARG A 264 5.45 -16.64 2.62
C ARG A 264 6.78 -16.07 2.16
N LEU A 265 7.23 -16.41 0.94
CA LEU A 265 8.50 -15.91 0.41
C LEU A 265 8.45 -14.41 0.11
N ILE A 266 7.31 -13.88 -0.33
CA ILE A 266 7.09 -12.42 -0.47
C ILE A 266 7.19 -11.75 0.90
N ALA A 267 6.49 -12.28 1.91
CA ALA A 267 6.51 -11.75 3.26
C ALA A 267 7.94 -11.77 3.87
N ARG A 268 8.70 -12.86 3.64
CA ARG A 268 10.08 -12.99 4.12
C ARG A 268 11.03 -11.99 3.47
N ARG A 269 10.87 -11.71 2.17
CA ARG A 269 11.60 -10.62 1.48
C ARG A 269 11.28 -9.25 2.06
N THR A 270 10.01 -8.98 2.33
CA THR A 270 9.56 -7.74 2.98
C THR A 270 10.12 -7.58 4.39
N TRP A 271 10.17 -8.65 5.20
CA TRP A 271 10.77 -8.61 6.54
C TRP A 271 12.24 -8.15 6.52
N ARG A 272 12.97 -8.44 5.44
CA ARG A 272 14.37 -8.00 5.28
C ARG A 272 14.52 -6.49 5.41
N PHE A 273 13.52 -5.69 5.02
CA PHE A 273 13.53 -4.23 5.23
C PHE A 273 13.77 -3.91 6.70
N PHE A 274 12.91 -4.43 7.59
CA PHE A 274 13.03 -4.18 9.02
C PHE A 274 14.27 -4.82 9.64
N ALA A 275 14.64 -6.02 9.19
CA ALA A 275 15.85 -6.69 9.67
C ALA A 275 17.13 -5.91 9.34
N THR A 276 17.13 -5.13 8.25
CA THR A 276 18.28 -4.36 7.79
C THR A 276 18.31 -2.95 8.40
N PHE A 277 17.17 -2.25 8.37
CA PHE A 277 17.12 -0.83 8.71
C PHE A 277 16.73 -0.55 10.16
N VAL A 278 16.25 -1.53 10.92
CA VAL A 278 15.97 -1.37 12.36
C VAL A 278 17.12 -1.95 13.16
N GLY A 279 18.13 -1.12 13.38
CA GLY A 279 19.33 -1.45 14.14
C GLY A 279 19.69 -0.40 15.20
N PRO A 280 20.85 -0.54 15.85
CA PRO A 280 21.32 0.41 16.87
C PRO A 280 21.49 1.83 16.35
N GLU A 281 21.84 2.01 15.07
CA GLU A 281 22.02 3.34 14.44
C GLU A 281 20.72 4.18 14.44
N GLU A 282 19.57 3.52 14.40
CA GLU A 282 18.23 4.14 14.39
C GLU A 282 17.54 4.02 15.76
N HIS A 283 18.28 3.76 16.84
CA HIS A 283 17.72 3.54 18.19
C HIS A 283 16.64 2.43 18.24
N ALA A 284 16.78 1.40 17.40
CA ALA A 284 15.77 0.35 17.23
C ALA A 284 14.37 0.89 16.82
N LEU A 285 14.32 2.06 16.20
CA LEU A 285 13.12 2.64 15.59
C LEU A 285 13.13 2.40 14.07
N PRO A 286 11.97 2.16 13.44
CA PRO A 286 11.89 1.99 11.99
C PRO A 286 12.00 3.34 11.26
N PRO A 287 12.99 3.54 10.37
CA PRO A 287 13.05 4.74 9.54
C PRO A 287 11.90 4.75 8.53
N ASP A 288 11.47 5.95 8.13
CA ASP A 288 10.24 6.17 7.36
C ASP A 288 10.30 5.54 5.97
N ASN A 289 11.40 5.78 5.27
CA ASN A 289 11.63 5.17 3.98
C ASN A 289 13.13 4.96 3.68
N PHE A 290 13.37 4.09 2.71
CA PHE A 290 14.65 3.92 2.04
C PHE A 290 14.43 4.11 0.54
N GLN A 291 15.14 5.06 -0.06
CA GLN A 291 15.14 5.30 -1.49
C GLN A 291 16.41 4.70 -2.11
N GLU A 292 16.26 3.91 -3.17
CA GLU A 292 17.38 3.23 -3.84
C GLU A 292 17.96 4.08 -4.99
N GLU A 293 17.09 4.72 -5.78
CA GLU A 293 17.48 5.60 -6.89
C GLU A 293 17.03 7.05 -6.68
N PRO A 294 17.81 8.06 -7.11
CA PRO A 294 19.07 7.95 -7.86
C PRO A 294 20.28 7.56 -7.00
N ASN A 295 20.20 7.75 -5.68
CA ASN A 295 21.23 7.31 -4.73
C ASN A 295 20.55 6.65 -3.50
N PRO A 296 21.20 5.64 -2.88
CA PRO A 296 20.73 5.05 -1.62
C PRO A 296 20.64 6.09 -0.49
N VAL A 297 19.43 6.39 -0.01
CA VAL A 297 19.19 7.34 1.09
C VAL A 297 18.15 6.76 2.06
N VAL A 298 18.46 6.79 3.35
CA VAL A 298 17.52 6.47 4.44
C VAL A 298 16.94 7.78 4.98
N ALA A 299 15.61 7.89 5.05
CA ALA A 299 14.98 8.99 5.78
C ALA A 299 14.96 8.66 7.27
N HIS A 300 15.87 9.28 8.02
CA HIS A 300 16.03 9.13 9.46
C HIS A 300 14.92 9.81 10.27
N ARG A 301 13.67 9.42 10.02
CA ARG A 301 12.50 9.85 10.77
C ARG A 301 11.53 8.69 10.94
N THR A 302 10.70 8.72 11.97
CA THR A 302 9.66 7.71 12.19
C THR A 302 8.34 8.33 12.64
N SER A 303 7.25 7.59 12.46
CA SER A 303 5.88 8.00 12.78
C SER A 303 5.20 6.98 13.70
N PRO A 304 4.12 7.35 14.41
CA PRO A 304 3.39 6.41 15.27
C PRO A 304 2.86 5.19 14.49
N THR A 305 2.47 5.40 13.22
CA THR A 305 2.05 4.32 12.33
C THR A 305 3.21 3.38 11.97
N ASN A 306 4.40 3.91 11.66
CA ASN A 306 5.60 3.10 11.42
C ASN A 306 5.98 2.26 12.66
N LEU A 307 5.91 2.86 13.86
CA LEU A 307 6.18 2.17 15.12
C LEU A 307 5.22 0.99 15.33
N GLY A 308 3.91 1.23 15.25
CA GLY A 308 2.92 0.19 15.46
C GLY A 308 3.03 -0.96 14.44
N LEU A 309 3.25 -0.63 13.16
CA LEU A 309 3.39 -1.63 12.11
C LEU A 309 4.69 -2.44 12.23
N TYR A 310 5.79 -1.83 12.67
CA TYR A 310 7.03 -2.57 12.93
C TYR A 310 6.90 -3.52 14.13
N LEU A 311 6.25 -3.10 15.22
CA LEU A 311 5.96 -3.96 16.36
C LEU A 311 5.17 -5.20 15.93
N LEU A 312 4.09 -5.01 15.16
CA LEU A 312 3.31 -6.14 14.62
C LEU A 312 4.06 -6.95 13.57
N SER A 313 4.95 -6.33 12.80
CA SER A 313 5.83 -7.02 11.84
C SER A 313 6.81 -7.95 12.55
N THR A 314 7.34 -7.53 13.70
CA THR A 314 8.22 -8.34 14.55
C THR A 314 7.47 -9.55 15.11
N VAL A 315 6.25 -9.35 15.58
CA VAL A 315 5.36 -10.46 15.98
C VAL A 315 5.01 -11.36 14.80
N ALA A 316 4.76 -10.81 13.61
CA ALA A 316 4.50 -11.60 12.41
C ALA A 316 5.72 -12.46 12.04
N ALA A 317 6.94 -11.93 12.16
CA ALA A 317 8.17 -12.69 11.95
C ALA A 317 8.30 -13.89 12.92
N HIS A 318 7.85 -13.74 14.18
CA HIS A 318 7.70 -14.86 15.12
C HIS A 318 6.68 -15.88 14.63
N ASP A 319 5.47 -15.44 14.26
CA ASP A 319 4.40 -16.32 13.79
C ASP A 319 4.79 -17.12 12.52
N PHE A 320 5.61 -16.51 11.66
CA PHE A 320 6.18 -17.18 10.49
C PHE A 320 7.33 -18.15 10.83
N GLY A 321 7.90 -18.06 12.03
CA GLY A 321 9.04 -18.87 12.51
C GLY A 321 10.39 -18.37 12.02
N TRP A 322 10.49 -17.10 11.66
CA TRP A 322 11.74 -16.46 11.22
C TRP A 322 12.61 -15.95 12.36
N LEU A 323 11.98 -15.69 13.50
CA LEU A 323 12.63 -15.33 14.75
C LEU A 323 12.10 -16.28 15.84
N GLY A 324 12.99 -16.69 16.73
CA GLY A 324 12.65 -17.26 18.04
C GLY A 324 12.05 -16.19 18.96
N THR A 325 11.52 -16.66 20.08
CA THR A 325 10.86 -15.88 21.12
C THR A 325 11.83 -14.90 21.78
N LEU A 326 13.08 -15.31 22.03
CA LEU A 326 14.09 -14.42 22.61
C LEU A 326 14.42 -13.22 21.73
N ASP A 327 14.71 -13.45 20.46
CA ASP A 327 15.06 -12.38 19.53
C ASP A 327 13.90 -11.39 19.36
N VAL A 328 12.67 -11.88 19.40
CA VAL A 328 11.45 -11.05 19.37
C VAL A 328 11.36 -10.21 20.63
N VAL A 329 11.53 -10.79 21.81
CA VAL A 329 11.51 -10.07 23.08
C VAL A 329 12.61 -8.99 23.12
N GLU A 330 13.84 -9.33 22.73
CA GLU A 330 14.96 -8.38 22.68
C GLU A 330 14.68 -7.19 21.75
N ARG A 331 14.12 -7.46 20.55
CA ARG A 331 13.72 -6.40 19.61
C ARG A 331 12.59 -5.53 20.16
N LEU A 332 11.55 -6.15 20.73
CA LEU A 332 10.40 -5.43 21.30
C LEU A 332 10.81 -4.57 22.50
N GLU A 333 11.67 -5.09 23.38
CA GLU A 333 12.21 -4.35 24.53
C GLU A 333 13.02 -3.14 24.08
N ALA A 334 13.92 -3.31 23.10
CA ALA A 334 14.71 -2.20 22.57
C ALA A 334 13.82 -1.09 21.99
N THR A 335 12.83 -1.45 21.18
CA THR A 335 11.92 -0.48 20.56
C THR A 335 10.98 0.18 21.57
N LEU A 336 10.37 -0.57 22.50
CA LEU A 336 9.50 0.01 23.53
C LEU A 336 10.28 0.88 24.52
N ALA A 337 11.54 0.54 24.83
CA ALA A 337 12.42 1.39 25.62
C ALA A 337 12.69 2.72 24.90
N ALA A 338 13.02 2.68 23.61
CA ALA A 338 13.20 3.88 22.80
C ALA A 338 11.91 4.72 22.74
N MET A 339 10.76 4.09 22.48
CA MET A 339 9.45 4.75 22.47
C MET A 339 9.12 5.41 23.82
N THR A 340 9.51 4.80 24.94
CA THR A 340 9.32 5.36 26.30
C THR A 340 10.12 6.64 26.52
N GLY A 341 11.29 6.77 25.89
CA GLY A 341 12.12 7.97 25.95
C GLY A 341 11.65 9.14 25.07
N LEU A 342 10.75 8.91 24.11
CA LEU A 342 10.29 9.95 23.19
C LEU A 342 9.38 10.99 23.88
N GLU A 343 9.56 12.26 23.54
CA GLU A 343 8.67 13.34 23.99
C GLU A 343 7.23 13.12 23.47
N ARG A 344 6.23 13.32 24.32
CA ARG A 344 4.80 13.09 24.00
C ARG A 344 3.94 14.28 24.41
N PHE A 345 2.80 14.44 23.76
CA PHE A 345 1.78 15.42 24.12
C PHE A 345 0.51 14.72 24.60
N ARG A 346 0.20 14.82 25.90
CA ARG A 346 -0.96 14.15 26.52
C ARG A 346 -1.05 12.64 26.20
N GLY A 347 0.11 11.98 26.27
CA GLY A 347 0.27 10.56 25.92
C GLY A 347 0.33 10.25 24.43
N HIS A 348 -0.01 11.20 23.55
CA HIS A 348 0.15 11.03 22.11
C HIS A 348 1.60 11.20 21.66
N PHE A 349 2.01 10.37 20.73
CA PHE A 349 3.23 10.57 19.96
C PHE A 349 3.00 11.63 18.87
N TYR A 350 4.04 12.42 18.58
CA TYR A 350 4.04 13.35 17.45
C TYR A 350 4.16 12.58 16.13
N ASN A 351 3.77 13.23 15.01
CA ASN A 351 3.83 12.60 13.70
C ASN A 351 5.23 12.18 13.26
N TRP A 352 6.26 12.92 13.70
CA TRP A 352 7.62 12.71 13.24
C TRP A 352 8.63 12.85 14.38
N TYR A 353 9.50 11.86 14.49
CA TYR A 353 10.71 11.88 15.33
C TYR A 353 11.93 11.57 14.49
N ASP A 354 13.06 12.19 14.78
CA ASP A 354 14.35 11.80 14.21
C ASP A 354 14.79 10.47 14.84
N THR A 355 15.12 9.47 14.02
CA THR A 355 15.48 8.12 14.50
C THR A 355 16.91 8.05 15.05
N LYS A 356 17.76 9.05 14.78
CA LYS A 356 19.14 9.10 15.28
C LYS A 356 19.29 9.70 16.66
N ASP A 357 18.34 10.50 17.13
CA ASP A 357 18.43 11.12 18.46
C ASP A 357 17.11 11.14 19.23
N GLY A 358 16.00 10.69 18.63
CA GLY A 358 14.69 10.62 19.25
C GLY A 358 14.00 11.98 19.41
N ARG A 359 14.54 13.07 18.87
CA ARG A 359 13.91 14.39 19.01
C ARG A 359 12.66 14.50 18.13
N PRO A 360 11.58 15.15 18.61
CA PRO A 360 10.44 15.44 17.76
C PRO A 360 10.82 16.44 16.66
N LEU A 361 10.32 16.21 15.44
CA LEU A 361 10.55 17.09 14.29
C LEU A 361 9.45 18.15 14.19
N ASP A 362 9.84 19.36 13.77
CA ASP A 362 8.89 20.45 13.55
C ASP A 362 8.19 20.34 12.18
N PRO A 363 6.90 20.75 12.09
CA PRO A 363 6.06 21.21 13.19
C PRO A 363 5.55 20.06 14.07
N LYS A 364 5.56 20.27 15.40
CA LYS A 364 4.98 19.33 16.36
C LYS A 364 3.47 19.19 16.15
N TYR A 365 3.06 18.03 15.61
CA TYR A 365 1.68 17.71 15.27
C TYR A 365 1.27 16.35 15.85
N VAL A 366 0.05 16.28 16.38
CA VAL A 366 -0.56 15.03 16.85
C VAL A 366 -1.67 14.63 15.88
N SER A 367 -1.53 13.48 15.25
CA SER A 367 -2.53 12.90 14.34
C SER A 367 -3.50 11.98 15.06
N SER A 368 -4.80 12.21 14.85
CA SER A 368 -5.85 11.35 15.41
C SER A 368 -5.80 9.94 14.85
N VAL A 369 -5.53 9.81 13.54
CA VAL A 369 -5.46 8.52 12.85
C VAL A 369 -4.24 7.72 13.30
N ASP A 370 -3.05 8.35 13.33
CA ASP A 370 -1.81 7.64 13.70
C ASP A 370 -1.85 7.19 15.15
N SER A 371 -2.43 8.01 16.04
CA SER A 371 -2.63 7.66 17.45
C SER A 371 -3.56 6.45 17.60
N GLY A 372 -4.68 6.42 16.89
CA GLY A 372 -5.63 5.30 16.97
C GLY A 372 -5.12 4.02 16.32
N ASN A 373 -4.37 4.13 15.22
CA ASN A 373 -3.69 3.00 14.61
C ASN A 373 -2.63 2.42 15.55
N LEU A 374 -1.77 3.26 16.14
CA LEU A 374 -0.78 2.82 17.12
C LEU A 374 -1.47 2.15 18.32
N ALA A 375 -2.53 2.74 18.87
CA ALA A 375 -3.26 2.15 19.98
C ALA A 375 -3.82 0.75 19.63
N GLY A 376 -4.44 0.60 18.45
CA GLY A 376 -4.92 -0.70 17.98
C GLY A 376 -3.79 -1.73 17.80
N HIS A 377 -2.62 -1.30 17.32
CA HIS A 377 -1.45 -2.16 17.18
C HIS A 377 -0.85 -2.56 18.54
N LEU A 378 -0.79 -1.64 19.51
CA LEU A 378 -0.31 -1.92 20.87
C LEU A 378 -1.22 -2.89 21.62
N ILE A 379 -2.54 -2.78 21.45
CA ILE A 379 -3.49 -3.76 22.00
C ILE A 379 -3.22 -5.15 21.40
N ALA A 380 -3.06 -5.25 20.08
CA ALA A 380 -2.73 -6.52 19.43
C ALA A 380 -1.37 -7.08 19.88
N LEU A 381 -0.37 -6.23 20.11
CA LEU A 381 0.94 -6.60 20.65
C LEU A 381 0.84 -7.15 22.08
N ALA A 382 0.10 -6.49 22.96
CA ALA A 382 -0.06 -6.94 24.35
C ALA A 382 -0.63 -8.36 24.43
N HIS A 383 -1.65 -8.64 23.61
CA HIS A 383 -2.22 -9.99 23.51
C HIS A 383 -1.31 -10.99 22.78
N ALA A 384 -0.45 -10.54 21.85
CA ALA A 384 0.60 -11.39 21.29
C ALA A 384 1.61 -11.85 22.35
N CYS A 385 2.09 -10.93 23.20
CA CYS A 385 3.03 -11.24 24.28
C CYS A 385 2.45 -12.26 25.28
N ARG A 386 1.16 -12.14 25.62
CA ARG A 386 0.44 -13.12 26.46
C ARG A 386 0.34 -14.47 25.78
N GLU A 387 -0.01 -14.48 24.51
CA GLU A 387 -0.13 -15.71 23.73
C GLU A 387 1.22 -16.45 23.63
N MET A 388 2.34 -15.74 23.52
CA MET A 388 3.68 -16.33 23.51
C MET A 388 4.02 -17.07 24.82
N ILE A 389 3.43 -16.67 25.96
CA ILE A 389 3.61 -17.37 27.24
C ILE A 389 2.91 -18.73 27.23
N ASP A 390 1.73 -18.82 26.60
CA ASP A 390 0.88 -20.01 26.61
C ASP A 390 1.19 -20.99 25.45
N ARG A 391 1.95 -20.56 24.44
CA ARG A 391 2.32 -21.38 23.27
C ARG A 391 3.62 -22.16 23.50
N PRO A 392 3.80 -23.33 22.85
CA PRO A 392 5.09 -24.01 22.83
C PRO A 392 6.17 -23.12 22.22
N VAL A 393 7.34 -23.04 22.86
CA VAL A 393 8.49 -22.25 22.40
C VAL A 393 8.95 -22.69 21.00
N LEU A 394 9.01 -24.01 20.75
CA LEU A 394 9.30 -24.58 19.44
C LEU A 394 8.10 -25.32 18.88
N GLY A 395 7.84 -25.12 17.59
CA GLY A 395 6.72 -25.73 16.89
C GLY A 395 6.91 -25.79 15.38
N PRO A 396 5.87 -26.18 14.62
CA PRO A 396 5.94 -26.31 13.16
C PRO A 396 6.39 -25.04 12.44
N ALA A 397 6.08 -23.86 12.99
CA ALA A 397 6.47 -22.58 12.43
C ALA A 397 8.00 -22.43 12.31
N ALA A 398 8.77 -22.87 13.31
CA ALA A 398 10.23 -22.78 13.29
C ALA A 398 10.84 -23.50 12.07
N LEU A 399 10.38 -24.73 11.81
CA LEU A 399 10.82 -25.51 10.64
C LEU A 399 10.37 -24.87 9.32
N ALA A 400 9.16 -24.32 9.27
CA ALA A 400 8.66 -23.60 8.09
C ALA A 400 9.46 -22.32 7.80
N GLY A 401 9.88 -21.57 8.83
CA GLY A 401 10.72 -20.39 8.66
C GLY A 401 12.13 -20.71 8.16
N ILE A 402 12.71 -21.82 8.61
CA ILE A 402 13.98 -22.37 8.10
C ILE A 402 13.82 -22.78 6.63
N GLU A 403 12.71 -23.44 6.27
CA GLU A 403 12.40 -23.79 4.87
C GLU A 403 12.28 -22.54 3.98
N ASP A 404 11.60 -21.48 4.44
CA ASP A 404 11.45 -20.23 3.68
C ASP A 404 12.83 -19.62 3.33
N ALA A 405 13.75 -19.58 4.30
CA ALA A 405 15.10 -19.05 4.07
C ALA A 405 15.89 -19.91 3.07
N ALA A 406 15.83 -21.24 3.21
CA ALA A 406 16.48 -22.17 2.27
C ALA A 406 15.92 -22.05 0.84
N LEU A 407 14.61 -21.83 0.70
CA LEU A 407 13.97 -21.60 -0.59
C LEU A 407 14.42 -20.27 -1.22
N LEU A 408 14.61 -19.21 -0.44
CA LEU A 408 15.12 -17.94 -0.94
C LEU A 408 16.58 -18.02 -1.39
N VAL A 409 17.43 -18.77 -0.68
CA VAL A 409 18.79 -19.07 -1.17
C VAL A 409 18.72 -19.72 -2.56
N ARG A 410 17.82 -20.70 -2.73
CA ARG A 410 17.62 -21.41 -4.00
C ARG A 410 17.12 -20.48 -5.10
N GLU A 411 16.12 -19.65 -4.82
CA GLU A 411 15.57 -18.69 -5.80
C GLU A 411 16.60 -17.65 -6.22
N SER A 412 17.38 -17.10 -5.28
CA SER A 412 18.45 -16.16 -5.58
C SER A 412 19.58 -16.79 -6.38
N ALA A 413 19.94 -18.05 -6.12
CA ALA A 413 20.96 -18.75 -6.90
C ALA A 413 20.49 -19.03 -8.34
N ARG A 414 19.20 -19.33 -8.54
CA ARG A 414 18.62 -19.56 -9.87
C ARG A 414 18.55 -18.29 -10.72
N ALA A 415 18.35 -17.13 -10.10
CA ALA A 415 18.32 -15.84 -10.80
C ALA A 415 19.65 -15.49 -11.47
N LEU A 416 20.78 -16.07 -11.03
CA LEU A 416 22.12 -15.87 -11.59
C LEU A 416 22.43 -16.74 -12.82
N ALA A 417 21.51 -17.62 -13.24
CA ALA A 417 21.78 -18.72 -14.19
C ALA A 417 22.05 -18.30 -15.67
N GLY A 418 22.22 -17.01 -15.97
CA GLY A 418 22.37 -16.49 -17.33
C GLY A 418 23.74 -16.70 -18.01
N ASP A 419 24.86 -16.75 -17.28
CA ASP A 419 26.14 -16.30 -17.88
C ASP A 419 27.39 -17.21 -17.81
N GLY A 420 27.34 -18.51 -17.48
CA GLY A 420 28.59 -19.30 -17.53
C GLY A 420 28.56 -20.79 -17.24
N ARG A 421 29.36 -21.57 -18.02
CA ARG A 421 29.57 -23.02 -17.83
C ARG A 421 30.49 -23.37 -16.65
N THR A 422 31.34 -22.45 -16.19
CA THR A 422 32.33 -22.67 -15.11
C THR A 422 31.68 -22.74 -13.71
N GLN A 423 30.49 -22.15 -13.55
CA GLN A 423 29.78 -21.97 -12.27
C GLN A 423 28.83 -23.13 -11.94
N ALA A 424 28.64 -24.08 -12.87
CA ALA A 424 27.67 -25.17 -12.71
C ALA A 424 27.99 -26.08 -11.51
N ALA A 425 29.28 -26.30 -11.21
CA ALA A 425 29.71 -27.20 -10.14
C ALA A 425 29.50 -26.63 -8.72
N THR A 426 29.74 -25.33 -8.51
CA THR A 426 29.50 -24.65 -7.22
C THR A 426 27.99 -24.52 -6.96
N ARG A 427 27.20 -24.22 -8.01
CA ARG A 427 25.73 -24.20 -7.94
C ARG A 427 25.13 -25.58 -7.66
N GLN A 428 25.63 -26.64 -8.31
CA GLN A 428 25.20 -28.01 -8.02
C GLN A 428 25.52 -28.44 -6.58
N ARG A 429 26.66 -28.01 -6.04
CA ARG A 429 27.01 -28.21 -4.63
C ARG A 429 26.04 -27.47 -3.70
N LEU A 430 25.68 -26.23 -4.03
CA LEU A 430 24.68 -25.45 -3.29
C LEU A 430 23.31 -26.12 -3.31
N ASP A 431 22.81 -26.54 -4.47
CA ASP A 431 21.53 -27.25 -4.60
C ASP A 431 21.51 -28.53 -3.76
N LYS A 432 22.59 -29.32 -3.79
CA LYS A 432 22.72 -30.53 -2.97
C LYS A 432 22.73 -30.23 -1.46
N ALA A 433 23.40 -29.15 -1.05
CA ALA A 433 23.41 -28.71 0.35
C ALA A 433 22.01 -28.25 0.79
N LEU A 434 21.29 -27.51 -0.06
CA LEU A 434 19.92 -27.08 0.20
C LEU A 434 18.93 -28.25 0.21
N ASP A 435 19.07 -29.24 -0.67
CA ASP A 435 18.27 -30.47 -0.64
C ASP A 435 18.44 -31.21 0.68
N ALA A 436 19.67 -31.24 1.23
CA ALA A 436 19.91 -31.78 2.56
C ALA A 436 19.18 -30.97 3.65
N VAL A 437 19.20 -29.63 3.60
CA VAL A 437 18.42 -28.81 4.54
C VAL A 437 16.93 -29.12 4.44
N THR A 438 16.35 -29.08 3.23
CA THR A 438 14.92 -29.32 3.01
C THR A 438 14.50 -30.74 3.40
N ALA A 439 15.37 -31.74 3.29
CA ALA A 439 15.07 -33.11 3.72
C ALA A 439 14.96 -33.26 5.26
N ALA A 440 15.58 -32.38 6.05
CA ALA A 440 15.52 -32.41 7.52
C ALA A 440 14.26 -31.73 8.10
N VAL A 441 13.58 -30.87 7.33
CA VAL A 441 12.43 -30.06 7.76
C VAL A 441 11.11 -30.83 8.01
N PRO A 442 10.68 -31.84 7.22
CA PRO A 442 9.27 -32.27 7.22
C PRO A 442 8.80 -33.04 8.47
N ALA A 443 9.72 -33.66 9.21
CA ALA A 443 9.38 -34.50 10.35
C ALA A 443 9.38 -33.68 11.65
N LEU A 444 8.18 -33.30 12.14
CA LEU A 444 8.03 -32.53 13.38
C LEU A 444 8.60 -33.31 14.59
N PRO A 445 9.66 -32.82 15.25
CA PRO A 445 10.18 -33.46 16.46
C PRO A 445 9.15 -33.38 17.60
N ARG A 446 9.03 -34.46 18.37
CA ARG A 446 8.01 -34.58 19.44
C ARG A 446 8.56 -34.36 20.84
N THR A 447 9.87 -34.47 21.00
CA THR A 447 10.54 -34.25 22.29
C THR A 447 11.62 -33.19 22.14
N PRO A 448 11.96 -32.46 23.20
CA PRO A 448 13.06 -31.49 23.16
C PRO A 448 14.40 -32.10 22.72
N ALA A 449 14.70 -33.33 23.13
CA ALA A 449 15.91 -34.04 22.69
C ALA A 449 15.95 -34.24 21.17
N THR A 450 14.81 -34.59 20.56
CA THR A 450 14.71 -34.68 19.09
C THR A 450 14.78 -33.32 18.40
N TRP A 451 14.36 -32.25 19.07
CA TRP A 451 14.57 -30.87 18.59
C TRP A 451 16.03 -30.47 18.61
N ALA A 452 16.75 -30.74 19.70
CA ALA A 452 18.18 -30.46 19.83
C ALA A 452 18.99 -31.12 18.71
N GLY A 453 18.80 -32.43 18.51
CA GLY A 453 19.48 -33.16 17.44
C GLY A 453 19.13 -32.62 16.05
N ARG A 454 17.88 -32.20 15.84
CA ARG A 454 17.44 -31.63 14.55
C ARG A 454 18.05 -30.26 14.28
N LEU A 455 18.07 -29.37 15.26
CA LEU A 455 18.64 -28.04 15.11
C LEU A 455 20.16 -28.12 14.90
N ALA A 456 20.86 -28.99 15.63
CA ALA A 456 22.30 -29.23 15.41
C ALA A 456 22.60 -29.76 13.98
N GLU A 457 21.78 -30.68 13.47
CA GLU A 457 21.90 -31.17 12.08
C GLU A 457 21.66 -30.04 11.06
N LEU A 458 20.63 -29.22 11.29
CA LEU A 458 20.30 -28.08 10.42
C LEU A 458 21.37 -27.00 10.46
N GLU A 459 21.93 -26.72 11.64
CA GLU A 459 23.01 -25.76 11.86
C GLU A 459 24.27 -26.18 11.09
N ALA A 460 24.70 -27.43 11.20
CA ALA A 460 25.85 -27.94 10.44
C ALA A 460 25.64 -27.83 8.91
N ARG A 461 24.41 -28.08 8.44
CA ARG A 461 24.03 -27.92 7.02
C ARG A 461 23.99 -26.45 6.61
N ALA A 462 23.50 -25.56 7.44
CA ALA A 462 23.48 -24.12 7.17
C ALA A 462 24.88 -23.53 7.09
N HIS A 463 25.82 -23.97 7.95
CA HIS A 463 27.24 -23.62 7.82
C HIS A 463 27.83 -24.06 6.48
N THR A 464 27.47 -25.26 6.01
CA THR A 464 27.88 -25.74 4.68
C THR A 464 27.31 -24.87 3.57
N VAL A 465 26.03 -24.50 3.64
CA VAL A 465 25.38 -23.59 2.68
C VAL A 465 26.06 -22.21 2.69
N MET A 466 26.38 -21.67 3.87
CA MET A 466 27.08 -20.41 4.03
C MET A 466 28.46 -20.42 3.37
N ALA A 467 29.27 -21.45 3.65
CA ALA A 467 30.62 -21.56 3.07
C ALA A 467 30.56 -21.65 1.52
N ILE A 468 29.58 -22.36 0.98
CA ILE A 468 29.37 -22.42 -0.48
C ILE A 468 28.91 -21.07 -1.04
N ALA A 469 28.02 -20.36 -0.33
CA ALA A 469 27.56 -19.03 -0.74
C ALA A 469 28.69 -17.99 -0.73
N GLN A 470 29.60 -18.04 0.25
CA GLN A 470 30.79 -17.19 0.31
C GLN A 470 31.71 -17.46 -0.89
N ALA A 471 32.02 -18.73 -1.17
CA ALA A 471 32.80 -19.12 -2.35
C ALA A 471 32.13 -18.67 -3.66
N LEU A 472 30.80 -18.72 -3.74
CA LEU A 472 30.06 -18.24 -4.92
C LEU A 472 30.17 -16.72 -5.11
N VAL A 473 30.23 -15.92 -4.04
CA VAL A 473 30.44 -14.47 -4.12
C VAL A 473 31.85 -14.13 -4.56
N GLU A 474 32.86 -14.90 -4.12
CA GLU A 474 34.24 -14.75 -4.60
C GLU A 474 34.36 -15.05 -6.10
N GLU A 475 33.62 -16.04 -6.60
CA GLU A 475 33.56 -16.40 -8.02
C GLU A 475 32.72 -15.39 -8.85
N GLU A 476 31.65 -14.85 -8.28
CA GLU A 476 30.67 -13.98 -8.93
C GLU A 476 30.20 -12.88 -7.96
N PRO A 477 30.76 -11.65 -8.01
CA PRO A 477 30.39 -10.57 -7.10
C PRO A 477 28.87 -10.22 -7.11
N GLY A 478 28.18 -10.54 -8.20
CA GLY A 478 26.71 -10.42 -8.31
C GLY A 478 25.91 -11.37 -7.42
N ALA A 479 26.55 -12.40 -6.83
CA ALA A 479 25.91 -13.39 -5.97
C ALA A 479 25.65 -12.92 -4.53
N GLN A 480 25.87 -11.63 -4.22
CA GLN A 480 25.70 -11.08 -2.86
C GLN A 480 24.33 -11.39 -2.24
N THR A 481 23.27 -11.44 -3.05
CA THR A 481 21.91 -11.78 -2.58
C THR A 481 21.81 -13.23 -2.08
N VAL A 482 22.57 -14.17 -2.66
CA VAL A 482 22.63 -15.57 -2.20
C VAL A 482 23.25 -15.64 -0.81
N LEU A 483 24.33 -14.90 -0.59
CA LEU A 483 25.01 -14.84 0.72
C LEU A 483 24.09 -14.26 1.79
N VAL A 484 23.33 -13.20 1.48
CA VAL A 484 22.37 -12.61 2.43
C VAL A 484 21.31 -13.62 2.87
N TRP A 485 20.75 -14.40 1.94
CA TRP A 485 19.76 -15.42 2.31
C TRP A 485 20.38 -16.63 3.02
N ALA A 486 21.64 -16.97 2.72
CA ALA A 486 22.37 -18.00 3.46
C ALA A 486 22.61 -17.59 4.91
N ASP A 487 22.88 -16.30 5.15
CA ASP A 487 22.96 -15.73 6.49
C ASP A 487 21.61 -15.69 7.20
N ALA A 488 20.54 -15.32 6.48
CA ALA A 488 19.18 -15.42 7.02
C ALA A 488 18.81 -16.86 7.42
N LEU A 489 19.25 -17.88 6.67
CA LEU A 489 19.05 -19.29 7.02
C LEU A 489 19.79 -19.66 8.31
N ARG A 490 21.08 -19.32 8.40
CA ARG A 490 21.92 -19.57 9.59
C ARG A 490 21.34 -18.89 10.83
N THR A 491 21.08 -17.59 10.76
CA THR A 491 20.54 -16.79 11.88
C THR A 491 19.16 -17.25 12.33
N THR A 492 18.30 -17.72 11.42
CA THR A 492 16.99 -18.29 11.79
C THR A 492 17.16 -19.57 12.63
N ILE A 493 18.11 -20.44 12.26
CA ILE A 493 18.40 -21.66 13.03
C ILE A 493 18.98 -21.31 14.40
N GLU A 494 19.95 -20.40 14.45
CA GLU A 494 20.56 -19.91 15.70
C GLU A 494 19.51 -19.32 16.65
N SER A 495 18.58 -18.52 16.11
CA SER A 495 17.47 -17.93 16.87
C SER A 495 16.63 -18.99 17.59
N HIS A 496 16.29 -20.10 16.91
CA HIS A 496 15.53 -21.20 17.50
C HIS A 496 16.37 -22.10 18.42
N THR A 497 17.68 -22.21 18.17
CA THR A 497 18.61 -22.90 19.09
C THR A 497 18.71 -22.16 20.42
N ARG A 498 18.81 -20.82 20.41
CA ARG A 498 18.80 -19.99 21.63
C ARG A 498 17.54 -20.22 22.49
N ASP A 499 16.40 -20.33 21.82
CA ASP A 499 15.11 -20.62 22.46
C ASP A 499 15.09 -22.02 23.12
N LEU A 500 15.71 -23.02 22.47
CA LEU A 500 15.84 -24.37 23.03
C LEU A 500 16.72 -24.39 24.28
N ASP A 501 17.82 -23.65 24.28
CA ASP A 501 18.77 -23.58 25.39
C ASP A 501 18.12 -23.03 26.67
N ILE A 502 17.11 -22.16 26.55
CA ILE A 502 16.33 -21.70 27.71
C ILE A 502 15.53 -22.84 28.32
N VAL A 503 14.90 -23.67 27.48
CA VAL A 503 13.98 -24.72 27.94
C VAL A 503 14.75 -25.97 28.39
N MET A 504 15.93 -26.24 27.81
CA MET A 504 16.77 -27.39 28.15
C MET A 504 18.27 -27.15 27.86
N PRO A 505 19.04 -26.54 28.78
CA PRO A 505 20.48 -26.30 28.66
C PRO A 505 21.32 -27.55 28.99
N LEU A 506 20.90 -28.73 28.51
CA LEU A 506 21.60 -29.98 28.76
C LEU A 506 22.79 -30.11 27.81
N ASP A 507 23.84 -29.33 28.07
CA ASP A 507 25.13 -29.46 27.39
C ASP A 507 25.58 -30.93 27.37
N GLY A 508 25.61 -31.54 26.19
CA GLY A 508 26.17 -32.88 25.96
C GLY A 508 25.41 -34.09 26.51
N HIS A 509 24.39 -33.93 27.36
CA HIS A 509 23.67 -35.04 28.02
C HIS A 509 22.47 -35.59 27.23
N VAL A 510 22.17 -35.01 26.06
CA VAL A 510 20.97 -35.38 25.28
C VAL A 510 21.17 -36.68 24.47
N ALA A 511 22.43 -37.09 24.25
CA ALA A 511 22.78 -38.27 23.45
C ALA A 511 22.81 -39.59 24.25
N ALA A 512 22.84 -39.54 25.58
CA ALA A 512 22.93 -40.71 26.47
C ALA A 512 22.00 -40.55 27.69
N LEU A 513 21.57 -41.66 28.29
CA LEU A 513 20.85 -41.60 29.56
C LEU A 513 21.82 -41.16 30.67
N PRO A 514 21.48 -40.15 31.49
CA PRO A 514 22.34 -39.70 32.57
C PRO A 514 22.55 -40.82 33.59
N THR A 515 23.76 -40.95 34.10
CA THR A 515 24.10 -41.83 35.22
C THR A 515 23.77 -41.14 36.54
N LEU A 516 23.74 -41.90 37.65
CA LEU A 516 23.53 -41.31 38.98
C LEU A 516 24.61 -40.28 39.36
N ALA A 517 25.82 -40.39 38.80
CA ALA A 517 26.89 -39.42 39.02
C ALA A 517 26.61 -38.05 38.36
N ASP A 518 25.81 -38.03 37.29
CA ASP A 518 25.46 -36.83 36.52
C ASP A 518 24.25 -36.06 37.13
N THR A 519 23.66 -36.60 38.20
CA THR A 519 22.46 -36.03 38.86
C THR A 519 22.65 -34.59 39.36
N PRO A 520 23.80 -34.19 39.96
CA PRO A 520 24.02 -32.80 40.39
C PRO A 520 24.01 -31.81 39.22
N ASP A 521 24.67 -32.15 38.11
CA ASP A 521 24.75 -31.31 36.92
C ASP A 521 23.39 -31.18 36.22
N LEU A 522 22.63 -32.28 36.16
CA LEU A 522 21.24 -32.28 35.68
C LEU A 522 20.35 -31.37 36.54
N THR A 523 20.49 -31.43 37.86
CA THR A 523 19.71 -30.58 38.79
C THR A 523 20.04 -29.11 38.56
N GLN A 524 21.32 -28.77 38.44
CA GLN A 524 21.76 -27.40 38.17
C GLN A 524 21.27 -26.89 36.80
N SER A 525 21.31 -27.72 35.77
CA SER A 525 20.82 -27.40 34.42
C SER A 525 19.31 -27.10 34.43
N LEU A 526 18.52 -27.93 35.13
CA LEU A 526 17.08 -27.71 35.30
C LEU A 526 16.75 -26.43 36.09
N GLU A 527 17.52 -26.12 37.14
CA GLU A 527 17.35 -24.87 37.90
C GLU A 527 17.65 -23.63 37.05
N ARG A 528 18.71 -23.68 36.22
CA ARG A 528 19.04 -22.61 35.26
C ARG A 528 17.92 -22.43 34.24
N SER A 529 17.40 -23.53 33.69
CA SER A 529 16.28 -23.49 32.74
C SER A 529 15.01 -22.90 33.36
N ALA A 530 14.65 -23.33 34.57
CA ALA A 530 13.49 -22.80 35.29
C ALA A 530 13.64 -21.29 35.54
N THR A 531 14.84 -20.85 35.91
CA THR A 531 15.15 -19.43 36.13
C THR A 531 15.05 -18.61 34.84
N ALA A 532 15.65 -19.11 33.74
CA ALA A 532 15.63 -18.45 32.44
C ALA A 532 14.20 -18.37 31.86
N SER A 533 13.45 -19.47 31.92
CA SER A 533 12.04 -19.52 31.51
C SER A 533 11.19 -18.55 32.33
N GLY A 534 11.38 -18.52 33.66
CA GLY A 534 10.70 -17.57 34.53
C GLY A 534 11.07 -16.11 34.22
N ALA A 535 12.31 -15.83 33.82
CA ALA A 535 12.72 -14.50 33.38
C ALA A 535 12.06 -14.11 32.05
N LEU A 536 11.97 -15.02 31.09
CA LEU A 536 11.31 -14.77 29.80
C LEU A 536 9.81 -14.48 29.97
N ILE A 537 9.11 -15.25 30.81
CA ILE A 537 7.69 -14.99 31.14
C ILE A 537 7.51 -13.60 31.74
N ARG A 538 8.40 -13.20 32.67
CA ARG A 538 8.36 -11.85 33.26
C ARG A 538 8.58 -10.76 32.21
N ARG A 539 9.57 -10.92 31.32
CA ARG A 539 9.86 -9.98 30.23
C ARG A 539 8.65 -9.80 29.30
N LEU A 540 8.03 -10.90 28.85
CA LEU A 540 6.80 -10.86 28.05
C LEU A 540 5.62 -10.19 28.77
N THR A 541 5.48 -10.46 30.08
CA THR A 541 4.44 -9.82 30.91
C THR A 541 4.66 -8.31 31.02
N ILE A 542 5.91 -7.87 31.18
CA ILE A 542 6.29 -6.45 31.20
C ILE A 542 5.99 -5.81 29.84
N LEU A 543 6.42 -6.42 28.73
CA LEU A 543 6.12 -5.92 27.38
C LEU A 543 4.61 -5.74 27.14
N ALA A 544 3.79 -6.71 27.57
CA ALA A 544 2.35 -6.60 27.47
C ALA A 544 1.80 -5.42 28.27
N ARG A 545 2.27 -5.27 29.52
CA ARG A 545 1.86 -4.19 30.42
C ARG A 545 2.30 -2.81 29.92
N ASP A 546 3.50 -2.70 29.37
CA ASP A 546 4.03 -1.44 28.85
C ASP A 546 3.22 -0.99 27.63
N ALA A 547 2.88 -1.92 26.73
CA ALA A 547 1.99 -1.64 25.61
C ALA A 547 0.61 -1.14 26.07
N GLU A 548 0.02 -1.77 27.08
CA GLU A 548 -1.26 -1.33 27.66
C GLU A 548 -1.17 0.03 28.34
N THR A 549 -0.11 0.25 29.11
CA THR A 549 0.13 1.54 29.79
C THR A 549 0.28 2.67 28.78
N MET A 550 0.89 2.40 27.61
CA MET A 550 0.95 3.37 26.52
C MET A 550 -0.43 3.65 25.93
N VAL A 551 -1.29 2.63 25.75
CA VAL A 551 -2.66 2.81 25.23
C VAL A 551 -3.51 3.62 26.21
N ASP A 552 -3.50 3.27 27.50
CA ASP A 552 -4.26 3.93 28.56
C ASP A 552 -3.85 5.41 28.74
N GLY A 553 -2.62 5.75 28.37
CA GLY A 553 -2.09 7.11 28.45
C GLY A 553 -2.59 8.07 27.36
N ILE A 554 -3.19 7.57 26.26
CA ILE A 554 -3.58 8.37 25.09
C ILE A 554 -4.93 9.07 25.34
N ASP A 555 -4.91 10.40 25.51
CA ASP A 555 -6.12 11.22 25.71
C ASP A 555 -6.80 11.61 24.38
N PHE A 556 -7.69 10.76 23.85
CA PHE A 556 -8.47 11.10 22.65
C PHE A 556 -9.45 12.26 22.84
N GLY A 557 -9.76 12.66 24.08
CA GLY A 557 -10.82 13.60 24.40
C GLY A 557 -10.62 14.99 23.76
N PHE A 558 -9.39 15.51 23.73
CA PHE A 558 -9.12 16.83 23.16
C PHE A 558 -9.13 16.86 21.62
N LEU A 559 -8.94 15.71 20.96
CA LEU A 559 -9.02 15.57 19.50
C LEU A 559 -10.48 15.47 19.00
N PHE A 560 -11.40 15.18 19.92
CA PHE A 560 -12.82 15.03 19.65
C PHE A 560 -13.58 16.35 19.78
N ASP A 561 -14.38 16.69 18.77
CA ASP A 561 -15.28 17.85 18.80
C ASP A 561 -16.66 17.41 19.36
N PRO A 562 -17.03 17.79 20.59
CA PRO A 562 -18.26 17.31 21.23
C PRO A 562 -19.53 17.88 20.58
N MET A 563 -19.45 19.05 19.94
CA MET A 563 -20.60 19.65 19.25
C MET A 563 -20.89 18.93 17.93
N ARG A 564 -19.84 18.65 17.14
CA ARG A 564 -19.98 17.97 15.85
C ARG A 564 -20.05 16.45 15.98
N LYS A 565 -19.56 15.91 17.11
CA LYS A 565 -19.39 14.49 17.42
C LYS A 565 -18.46 13.78 16.45
N LEU A 566 -17.37 14.44 16.05
CA LEU A 566 -16.39 13.95 15.08
C LEU A 566 -14.97 14.27 15.55
N PHE A 567 -14.00 13.46 15.13
CA PHE A 567 -12.58 13.75 15.36
C PHE A 567 -12.06 14.80 14.39
N SER A 568 -11.19 15.68 14.91
CA SER A 568 -10.26 16.47 14.10
C SER A 568 -9.29 15.54 13.35
N LEU A 569 -8.71 16.00 12.23
CA LEU A 569 -7.57 15.28 11.63
C LEU A 569 -6.40 15.16 12.61
N GLY A 570 -6.23 16.18 13.45
CA GLY A 570 -5.23 16.22 14.50
C GLY A 570 -5.17 17.56 15.21
N TYR A 571 -4.04 17.82 15.86
CA TYR A 571 -3.80 18.99 16.69
C TYR A 571 -2.41 19.57 16.44
N ARG A 572 -2.36 20.87 16.15
CA ARG A 572 -1.11 21.64 15.98
C ARG A 572 -0.68 22.16 17.35
N VAL A 573 0.37 21.54 17.90
CA VAL A 573 0.81 21.78 19.27
C VAL A 573 1.39 23.18 19.42
N THR A 574 2.16 23.62 18.42
CA THR A 574 2.76 24.97 18.36
C THR A 574 1.69 26.07 18.39
N ASP A 575 0.56 25.87 17.71
CA ASP A 575 -0.52 26.84 17.60
C ASP A 575 -1.57 26.69 18.72
N GLY A 576 -1.49 25.62 19.51
CA GLY A 576 -2.50 25.26 20.49
C GLY A 576 -3.90 25.01 19.90
N SER A 577 -3.99 24.61 18.62
CA SER A 577 -5.26 24.56 17.88
C SER A 577 -5.53 23.21 17.21
N LEU A 578 -6.81 22.81 17.17
CA LEU A 578 -7.25 21.68 16.37
C LEU A 578 -7.14 22.01 14.87
N ASP A 579 -6.74 21.04 14.08
CA ASP A 579 -6.87 21.10 12.62
C ASP A 579 -8.34 21.40 12.25
N PRO A 580 -8.67 22.20 11.22
CA PRO A 580 -10.05 22.47 10.83
C PRO A 580 -10.73 21.28 10.14
N GLY A 581 -9.97 20.36 9.53
CA GLY A 581 -10.43 19.15 8.89
C GLY A 581 -10.98 18.14 9.90
N ARG A 582 -11.86 17.24 9.43
CA ARG A 582 -12.53 16.25 10.29
C ARG A 582 -12.60 14.90 9.60
N TYR A 583 -12.50 13.82 10.37
CA TYR A 583 -12.82 12.49 9.90
C TYR A 583 -14.32 12.26 10.03
N ASP A 584 -15.03 12.31 8.90
CA ASP A 584 -16.49 12.26 8.85
C ASP A 584 -17.04 11.07 8.05
N LEU A 585 -16.21 10.14 7.57
CA LEU A 585 -16.62 8.96 6.82
C LEU A 585 -16.37 7.66 7.58
N LEU A 586 -17.27 6.68 7.43
CA LEU A 586 -17.07 5.34 8.00
C LEU A 586 -16.05 4.52 7.17
N ALA A 587 -16.00 4.76 5.85
CA ALA A 587 -14.96 4.21 4.97
C ALA A 587 -13.73 5.11 5.02
N SER A 588 -12.99 5.00 6.11
CA SER A 588 -11.69 5.63 6.33
C SER A 588 -10.85 4.73 7.23
N GLU A 589 -9.54 4.87 7.11
CA GLU A 589 -8.50 4.40 8.01
C GLU A 589 -8.76 4.83 9.47
N ALA A 590 -9.29 6.04 9.69
CA ALA A 590 -9.54 6.60 11.01
C ALA A 590 -10.67 5.90 11.78
N ARG A 591 -11.41 4.99 11.15
CA ARG A 591 -12.46 4.21 11.84
C ARG A 591 -11.89 3.32 12.95
N LEU A 592 -10.62 2.91 12.85
CA LEU A 592 -9.96 2.19 13.94
C LEU A 592 -9.82 3.09 15.17
N THR A 593 -9.37 4.34 14.98
CA THR A 593 -9.36 5.37 16.04
C THR A 593 -10.73 5.53 16.68
N SER A 594 -11.78 5.65 15.87
CA SER A 594 -13.15 5.76 16.38
C SER A 594 -13.56 4.57 17.24
N LEU A 595 -13.22 3.34 16.83
CA LEU A 595 -13.56 2.14 17.60
C LEU A 595 -12.77 2.09 18.91
N VAL A 596 -11.46 2.34 18.87
CA VAL A 596 -10.58 2.31 20.05
C VAL A 596 -10.98 3.38 21.07
N ALA A 597 -11.21 4.63 20.65
CA ALA A 597 -11.61 5.70 21.55
C ALA A 597 -12.98 5.44 22.21
N ILE A 598 -13.91 4.77 21.51
CA ILE A 598 -15.19 4.32 22.10
C ILE A 598 -14.95 3.16 23.07
N ALA A 599 -14.08 2.21 22.73
CA ALA A 599 -13.74 1.06 23.57
C ALA A 599 -13.05 1.46 24.88
N ASN A 600 -12.21 2.49 24.84
CA ASN A 600 -11.55 3.07 26.01
C ASN A 600 -12.50 3.94 26.87
N GLY A 601 -13.65 4.35 26.31
CA GLY A 601 -14.61 5.22 27.00
C GLY A 601 -14.33 6.71 26.87
N ASP A 602 -13.35 7.12 26.07
CA ASP A 602 -12.97 8.52 25.86
C ASP A 602 -14.04 9.30 25.07
N VAL A 603 -14.75 8.61 24.17
CA VAL A 603 -15.72 9.20 23.25
C VAL A 603 -17.05 8.43 23.28
N PRO A 604 -18.21 9.11 23.27
CA PRO A 604 -19.50 8.44 23.30
C PRO A 604 -19.79 7.66 22.02
N VAL A 605 -20.49 6.52 22.15
CA VAL A 605 -20.95 5.65 21.05
C VAL A 605 -21.67 6.41 19.92
N SER A 606 -22.36 7.51 20.24
CA SER A 606 -23.04 8.35 19.24
C SER A 606 -22.11 8.91 18.14
N HIS A 607 -20.80 8.97 18.38
CA HIS A 607 -19.79 9.30 17.37
C HIS A 607 -19.80 8.30 16.19
N TRP A 608 -19.86 7.00 16.46
CA TRP A 608 -19.84 5.96 15.42
C TRP A 608 -20.97 6.14 14.40
N PHE A 609 -22.15 6.51 14.87
CA PHE A 609 -23.33 6.74 14.04
C PHE A 609 -23.34 8.12 13.37
N ARG A 610 -22.42 9.02 13.73
CA ARG A 610 -22.22 10.31 13.07
C ARG A 610 -21.38 10.19 11.80
N LEU A 611 -20.52 9.19 11.71
CA LEU A 611 -19.71 8.90 10.52
C LEU A 611 -20.61 8.71 9.28
N GLY A 612 -20.15 9.16 8.13
CA GLY A 612 -20.88 9.14 6.87
C GLY A 612 -21.00 7.73 6.31
N ARG A 613 -22.21 7.37 5.86
CA ARG A 613 -22.49 6.13 5.12
C ARG A 613 -22.86 6.41 3.66
N ALA A 614 -22.15 7.34 3.03
CA ALA A 614 -22.33 7.62 1.61
C ALA A 614 -22.08 6.33 0.81
N LEU A 615 -23.02 5.92 -0.05
CA LEU A 615 -22.89 4.71 -0.87
C LEU A 615 -22.86 5.04 -2.36
N THR A 616 -21.99 4.34 -3.09
CA THR A 616 -21.84 4.36 -4.55
C THR A 616 -22.15 2.97 -5.12
N PRO A 617 -22.67 2.86 -6.36
CA PRO A 617 -22.99 1.56 -6.94
C PRO A 617 -21.73 0.91 -7.51
N VAL A 618 -21.50 -0.36 -7.18
CA VAL A 618 -20.42 -1.19 -7.77
C VAL A 618 -21.08 -2.44 -8.33
N GLY A 619 -21.28 -2.44 -9.65
CA GLY A 619 -22.00 -3.49 -10.37
C GLY A 619 -23.44 -3.67 -9.81
N PRO A 620 -23.81 -4.88 -9.34
CA PRO A 620 -25.15 -5.16 -8.79
C PRO A 620 -25.41 -4.64 -7.38
N ASP A 621 -24.36 -4.26 -6.63
CA ASP A 621 -24.39 -3.96 -5.20
C ASP A 621 -23.93 -2.51 -4.94
N SER A 622 -23.79 -2.13 -3.66
CA SER A 622 -23.31 -0.80 -3.25
C SER A 622 -22.26 -0.90 -2.17
N VAL A 623 -21.32 0.05 -2.18
CA VAL A 623 -20.17 0.14 -1.26
C VAL A 623 -20.13 1.52 -0.62
N LEU A 624 -19.56 1.60 0.59
CA LEU A 624 -19.22 2.89 1.19
C LEU A 624 -18.19 3.63 0.33
N VAL A 625 -18.38 4.94 0.21
CA VAL A 625 -17.45 5.86 -0.45
C VAL A 625 -16.47 6.38 0.58
N SER A 626 -15.18 6.36 0.25
CA SER A 626 -14.10 6.97 1.03
C SER A 626 -13.72 8.33 0.46
N TRP A 627 -12.75 9.01 1.06
CA TRP A 627 -12.35 10.34 0.58
C TRP A 627 -11.63 10.24 -0.77
N SER A 628 -10.55 9.47 -0.83
CA SER A 628 -9.72 9.34 -2.03
C SER A 628 -10.07 8.11 -2.89
N GLY A 629 -10.84 7.15 -2.38
CA GLY A 629 -11.11 5.89 -3.09
C GLY A 629 -9.93 4.92 -3.05
N SER A 630 -9.03 5.12 -2.10
CA SER A 630 -7.77 4.42 -1.96
C SER A 630 -7.93 3.08 -1.24
N MET A 631 -7.19 2.04 -1.62
CA MET A 631 -7.35 0.72 -1.01
C MET A 631 -7.07 0.73 0.50
N PHE A 632 -6.08 1.53 0.96
CA PHE A 632 -5.71 1.58 2.37
C PHE A 632 -6.85 2.08 3.27
N GLU A 633 -7.61 3.12 2.86
CA GLU A 633 -8.74 3.67 3.64
C GLU A 633 -9.76 2.56 4.00
N TYR A 634 -9.91 1.58 3.11
CA TYR A 634 -10.79 0.44 3.32
C TYR A 634 -10.14 -0.69 4.10
N LEU A 635 -8.87 -1.02 3.85
CA LEU A 635 -8.28 -2.29 4.30
C LEU A 635 -7.21 -2.16 5.39
N MET A 636 -6.61 -0.99 5.61
CA MET A 636 -5.64 -0.78 6.70
C MET A 636 -6.26 -1.11 8.07
N PRO A 637 -7.48 -0.65 8.43
CA PRO A 637 -8.08 -1.04 9.71
C PRO A 637 -8.30 -2.55 9.80
N ALA A 638 -8.44 -3.26 8.67
CA ALA A 638 -8.67 -4.70 8.64
C ALA A 638 -7.44 -5.54 9.06
N LEU A 639 -6.28 -4.90 9.25
CA LEU A 639 -5.09 -5.56 9.82
C LEU A 639 -5.33 -6.04 11.26
N VAL A 640 -6.09 -5.29 12.05
CA VAL A 640 -6.42 -5.66 13.44
C VAL A 640 -7.93 -5.69 13.72
N MET A 641 -8.73 -4.93 12.98
CA MET A 641 -10.18 -4.89 13.17
C MET A 641 -10.89 -5.89 12.25
N ARG A 642 -11.69 -6.79 12.80
CA ARG A 642 -12.50 -7.72 12.01
C ARG A 642 -13.73 -7.05 11.42
N ALA A 643 -14.13 -7.48 10.22
CA ALA A 643 -15.42 -7.13 9.64
C ALA A 643 -16.33 -8.37 9.71
N PRO A 644 -17.38 -8.38 10.55
CA PRO A 644 -18.30 -9.52 10.65
C PRO A 644 -18.93 -9.88 9.31
N ALA A 645 -19.10 -11.18 9.05
CA ALA A 645 -19.66 -11.65 7.79
C ALA A 645 -21.06 -11.08 7.51
N GLY A 646 -21.27 -10.53 6.31
CA GLY A 646 -22.55 -9.92 5.93
C GLY A 646 -22.82 -8.54 6.57
N SER A 647 -21.83 -7.97 7.24
CA SER A 647 -21.85 -6.56 7.64
C SER A 647 -21.62 -5.63 6.44
N LEU A 648 -21.97 -4.36 6.61
CA LEU A 648 -21.75 -3.29 5.64
C LEU A 648 -20.25 -3.11 5.34
N LEU A 649 -19.40 -3.19 6.37
CA LEU A 649 -17.94 -3.09 6.22
C LEU A 649 -17.38 -4.28 5.44
N GLU A 650 -17.76 -5.51 5.79
CA GLU A 650 -17.29 -6.71 5.08
C GLU A 650 -17.71 -6.69 3.60
N GLN A 651 -18.97 -6.38 3.33
CA GLN A 651 -19.48 -6.26 1.97
C GLN A 651 -18.74 -5.16 1.19
N THR A 652 -18.50 -4.01 1.82
CA THR A 652 -17.75 -2.89 1.21
C THR A 652 -16.33 -3.33 0.84
N CYS A 653 -15.56 -3.87 1.78
CA CYS A 653 -14.18 -4.32 1.54
C CYS A 653 -14.11 -5.34 0.39
N ARG A 654 -15.02 -6.32 0.38
CA ARG A 654 -15.08 -7.34 -0.69
C ARG A 654 -15.38 -6.77 -2.07
N LEU A 655 -16.29 -5.81 -2.16
CA LEU A 655 -16.68 -5.19 -3.43
C LEU A 655 -15.66 -4.16 -3.92
N VAL A 656 -14.98 -3.44 -3.01
CA VAL A 656 -13.88 -2.53 -3.33
C VAL A 656 -12.72 -3.28 -3.98
N VAL A 657 -12.30 -4.42 -3.40
CA VAL A 657 -11.26 -5.28 -4.01
C VAL A 657 -11.67 -5.73 -5.42
N ARG A 658 -12.92 -6.14 -5.62
CA ARG A 658 -13.43 -6.51 -6.96
C ARG A 658 -13.41 -5.33 -7.93
N ARG A 659 -13.76 -4.12 -7.49
CA ARG A 659 -13.73 -2.92 -8.33
C ARG A 659 -12.29 -2.56 -8.72
N GLN A 660 -11.35 -2.66 -7.79
CA GLN A 660 -9.92 -2.46 -8.03
C GLN A 660 -9.37 -3.45 -9.06
N ILE A 661 -9.70 -4.74 -8.94
CA ILE A 661 -9.33 -5.77 -9.92
C ILE A 661 -9.90 -5.42 -11.31
N ALA A 662 -11.18 -5.06 -11.38
CA ALA A 662 -11.83 -4.68 -12.64
C ALA A 662 -11.18 -3.44 -13.27
N TYR A 663 -10.83 -2.43 -12.46
CA TYR A 663 -10.19 -1.20 -12.90
C TYR A 663 -8.80 -1.44 -13.49
N GLY A 664 -7.98 -2.30 -12.86
CA GLY A 664 -6.69 -2.69 -13.43
C GLY A 664 -6.86 -3.44 -14.76
N ALA A 665 -7.86 -4.33 -14.86
CA ALA A 665 -8.17 -5.03 -16.10
C ALA A 665 -8.65 -4.10 -17.23
N GLU A 666 -9.49 -3.09 -16.92
CA GLU A 666 -9.94 -2.06 -17.85
C GLU A 666 -8.77 -1.28 -18.48
N ARG A 667 -7.65 -1.13 -17.75
CA ARG A 667 -6.45 -0.41 -18.18
C ARG A 667 -5.31 -1.30 -18.69
N GLY A 668 -5.48 -2.61 -18.63
CA GLY A 668 -4.43 -3.56 -19.03
C GLY A 668 -3.22 -3.62 -18.09
N VAL A 669 -3.31 -3.07 -16.87
CA VAL A 669 -2.22 -3.01 -15.89
C VAL A 669 -2.47 -3.95 -14.70
N PRO A 670 -1.49 -4.20 -13.81
CA PRO A 670 -1.76 -4.78 -12.48
C PRO A 670 -2.73 -3.90 -11.68
N TRP A 671 -3.40 -4.45 -10.67
CA TRP A 671 -4.32 -3.68 -9.81
C TRP A 671 -3.71 -3.41 -8.43
N GLY A 672 -4.33 -2.52 -7.66
CA GLY A 672 -3.84 -2.11 -6.34
C GLY A 672 -3.56 -0.62 -6.24
N VAL A 673 -4.53 0.22 -6.65
CA VAL A 673 -4.40 1.68 -6.55
C VAL A 673 -4.57 2.07 -5.08
N SER A 674 -3.55 2.69 -4.51
CA SER A 674 -3.57 3.19 -3.14
C SER A 674 -2.63 4.39 -3.01
N GLU A 675 -2.68 5.12 -1.90
CA GLU A 675 -1.68 6.15 -1.59
C GLU A 675 -0.26 5.57 -1.67
N SER A 676 0.66 6.29 -2.31
CA SER A 676 2.02 5.82 -2.51
C SER A 676 2.96 6.93 -2.99
N GLY A 677 4.24 6.60 -3.02
CA GLY A 677 5.20 7.29 -3.89
C GLY A 677 4.79 7.19 -5.37
N TYR A 678 5.19 8.17 -6.19
CA TYR A 678 4.94 8.17 -7.64
C TYR A 678 6.13 8.76 -8.41
N ASN A 679 6.12 8.69 -9.75
CA ASN A 679 7.26 9.13 -10.57
C ASN A 679 7.33 10.66 -10.74
N ALA A 680 7.42 11.37 -9.62
CA ALA A 680 7.81 12.77 -9.53
C ALA A 680 8.82 12.92 -8.40
N ARG A 681 9.76 13.86 -8.55
CA ARG A 681 10.85 14.09 -7.59
C ARG A 681 10.96 15.58 -7.27
N ASP A 682 11.39 15.89 -6.05
CA ASP A 682 11.75 17.26 -5.64
C ASP A 682 13.17 17.64 -6.09
N LEU A 683 13.63 18.83 -5.67
CA LEU A 683 14.95 19.37 -5.99
C LEU A 683 16.09 18.48 -5.46
N GLU A 684 15.83 17.77 -4.37
CA GLU A 684 16.74 16.79 -3.74
C GLU A 684 16.64 15.40 -4.39
N MET A 685 15.85 15.25 -5.45
CA MET A 685 15.59 14.01 -6.17
C MET A 685 14.88 12.93 -5.33
N THR A 686 14.13 13.32 -4.31
CA THR A 686 13.31 12.42 -3.48
C THR A 686 11.96 12.18 -4.14
N TYR A 687 11.53 10.92 -4.23
CA TYR A 687 10.20 10.59 -4.74
C TYR A 687 9.10 11.26 -3.92
N GLN A 688 8.16 11.90 -4.61
CA GLN A 688 7.02 12.55 -3.99
C GLN A 688 5.92 11.53 -3.67
N TYR A 689 5.08 11.89 -2.70
CA TYR A 689 3.99 11.06 -2.20
C TYR A 689 2.64 11.72 -2.50
N SER A 690 1.63 10.93 -2.88
CA SER A 690 0.29 11.43 -3.13
C SER A 690 -0.78 10.38 -2.82
N ASN A 691 -2.03 10.83 -2.74
CA ASN A 691 -3.17 9.95 -2.60
C ASN A 691 -3.72 9.52 -3.97
N PHE A 692 -3.79 8.22 -4.20
CA PHE A 692 -4.38 7.65 -5.40
C PHE A 692 -5.57 6.76 -5.04
N GLY A 693 -6.58 6.73 -5.90
CA GLY A 693 -7.75 5.89 -5.70
C GLY A 693 -8.51 5.62 -7.00
N VAL A 694 -9.48 4.72 -6.91
CA VAL A 694 -10.24 4.30 -8.10
C VAL A 694 -11.46 5.20 -8.30
N PRO A 695 -11.68 5.73 -9.52
CA PRO A 695 -12.88 6.49 -9.86
C PRO A 695 -14.17 5.80 -9.46
N GLY A 696 -15.07 6.57 -8.84
CA GLY A 696 -16.36 6.10 -8.33
C GLY A 696 -16.30 5.45 -6.94
N LEU A 697 -15.11 5.25 -6.35
CA LEU A 697 -14.94 4.82 -4.95
C LEU A 697 -14.58 5.97 -3.99
N GLY A 698 -14.08 7.10 -4.51
CA GLY A 698 -13.71 8.29 -3.73
C GLY A 698 -14.59 9.50 -4.02
N LEU A 699 -14.59 10.48 -3.11
CA LEU A 699 -15.21 11.81 -3.29
C LEU A 699 -14.26 12.82 -3.97
N GLN A 700 -12.95 12.57 -3.92
CA GLN A 700 -11.93 13.39 -4.55
C GLN A 700 -12.11 13.45 -6.07
N ARG A 701 -11.87 14.63 -6.66
CA ARG A 701 -11.93 14.85 -8.11
C ARG A 701 -10.60 14.46 -8.76
N GLY A 702 -10.64 14.02 -10.02
CA GLY A 702 -9.42 13.71 -10.80
C GLY A 702 -8.82 12.33 -10.54
N LEU A 703 -9.53 11.42 -9.84
CA LEU A 703 -9.05 10.06 -9.57
C LEU A 703 -8.77 9.22 -10.83
N SER A 704 -9.26 9.66 -11.99
CA SER A 704 -9.00 9.03 -13.29
C SER A 704 -7.67 9.42 -13.91
N ASP A 705 -7.07 10.52 -13.43
CA ASP A 705 -6.00 11.23 -14.13
C ASP A 705 -4.64 10.56 -13.93
N ASP A 706 -4.48 9.86 -12.80
CA ASP A 706 -3.28 9.13 -12.41
C ASP A 706 -3.53 7.63 -12.34
N VAL A 707 -2.57 6.84 -12.83
CA VAL A 707 -2.60 5.37 -12.73
C VAL A 707 -1.33 4.91 -12.04
N VAL A 708 -1.36 4.91 -10.72
CA VAL A 708 -0.26 4.45 -9.87
C VAL A 708 -0.69 3.21 -9.10
N ILE A 709 0.10 2.14 -9.22
CA ILE A 709 -0.19 0.84 -8.60
C ILE A 709 0.80 0.60 -7.46
N ALA A 710 0.27 0.41 -6.26
CA ALA A 710 1.06 0.18 -5.04
C ALA A 710 1.01 -1.31 -4.64
N PRO A 711 2.13 -2.05 -4.64
CA PRO A 711 2.14 -3.47 -4.32
C PRO A 711 1.58 -3.83 -2.94
N TYR A 712 1.76 -2.98 -1.91
CA TYR A 712 1.21 -3.24 -0.58
C TYR A 712 -0.34 -3.32 -0.58
N ALA A 713 -1.01 -2.62 -1.49
CA ALA A 713 -2.46 -2.70 -1.66
C ALA A 713 -2.91 -4.10 -2.11
N THR A 714 -2.07 -4.80 -2.86
CA THR A 714 -2.29 -6.22 -3.22
C THR A 714 -2.22 -7.13 -2.00
N ALA A 715 -1.28 -6.89 -1.08
CA ALA A 715 -1.21 -7.64 0.18
C ALA A 715 -2.42 -7.37 1.08
N LEU A 716 -2.85 -6.11 1.21
CA LEU A 716 -4.08 -5.78 1.94
C LEU A 716 -5.28 -6.53 1.37
N ALA A 717 -5.41 -6.58 0.04
CA ALA A 717 -6.46 -7.32 -0.64
C ALA A 717 -6.35 -8.85 -0.50
N ALA A 718 -5.16 -9.40 -0.17
CA ALA A 718 -4.99 -10.83 0.07
C ALA A 718 -5.82 -11.33 1.28
N MET A 719 -6.12 -10.45 2.24
CA MET A 719 -7.03 -10.74 3.36
C MET A 719 -8.48 -11.00 2.91
N ILE A 720 -8.82 -10.63 1.67
CA ILE A 720 -10.16 -10.71 1.08
C ILE A 720 -10.21 -11.73 -0.07
N ASP A 721 -9.24 -11.70 -0.99
CA ASP A 721 -9.11 -12.64 -2.11
C ASP A 721 -7.63 -13.00 -2.35
N PRO A 722 -7.10 -13.99 -1.61
CA PRO A 722 -5.68 -14.32 -1.65
C PRO A 722 -5.26 -14.94 -2.98
N ALA A 723 -6.13 -15.69 -3.65
CA ALA A 723 -5.82 -16.28 -4.95
C ALA A 723 -5.67 -15.21 -6.03
N ALA A 724 -6.51 -14.16 -6.02
CA ALA A 724 -6.34 -13.01 -6.90
C ALA A 724 -5.06 -12.22 -6.58
N ALA A 725 -4.74 -12.05 -5.30
CA ALA A 725 -3.52 -11.36 -4.87
C ALA A 725 -2.24 -12.06 -5.37
N VAL A 726 -2.17 -13.40 -5.28
CA VAL A 726 -1.02 -14.18 -5.78
C VAL A 726 -0.78 -13.95 -7.28
N ARG A 727 -1.85 -14.04 -8.09
CA ARG A 727 -1.76 -13.76 -9.54
C ARG A 727 -1.32 -12.32 -9.82
N ASN A 728 -1.76 -11.36 -9.00
CA ASN A 728 -1.36 -9.97 -9.17
C ASN A 728 0.09 -9.72 -8.77
N PHE A 729 0.58 -10.35 -7.69
CA PHE A 729 2.00 -10.30 -7.33
C PHE A 729 2.90 -10.86 -8.42
N GLN A 730 2.49 -11.93 -9.11
CA GLN A 730 3.20 -12.44 -10.28
C GLN A 730 3.29 -11.38 -11.39
N ARG A 731 2.16 -10.75 -11.74
CA ARG A 731 2.14 -9.65 -12.74
C ARG A 731 2.98 -8.43 -12.31
N LEU A 732 2.99 -8.09 -11.02
CA LEU A 732 3.81 -7.01 -10.47
C LEU A 732 5.30 -7.34 -10.59
N ALA A 733 5.68 -8.60 -10.29
CA ALA A 733 7.05 -9.06 -10.43
C ALA A 733 7.51 -9.05 -11.89
N GLU A 734 6.66 -9.52 -12.82
CA GLU A 734 6.90 -9.46 -14.27
C GLU A 734 7.07 -8.02 -14.78
N ALA A 735 6.39 -7.05 -14.16
CA ALA A 735 6.53 -5.62 -14.46
C ALA A 735 7.78 -4.97 -13.84
N GLY A 736 8.63 -5.72 -13.14
CA GLY A 736 9.88 -5.22 -12.55
C GLY A 736 9.73 -4.60 -11.15
N ALA A 737 8.62 -4.87 -10.45
CA ALA A 737 8.36 -4.27 -9.13
C ALA A 737 9.11 -4.92 -7.96
N CYS A 738 9.86 -6.00 -8.19
CA CYS A 738 10.61 -6.69 -7.14
C CYS A 738 12.02 -6.11 -7.00
N GLY A 739 12.39 -5.76 -5.77
CA GLY A 739 13.75 -5.36 -5.41
C GLY A 739 14.30 -6.15 -4.21
N ALA A 740 15.38 -5.64 -3.62
CA ALA A 740 16.14 -6.32 -2.58
C ALA A 740 15.34 -6.60 -1.30
N TYR A 741 14.38 -5.73 -0.95
CA TYR A 741 13.58 -5.81 0.27
C TYR A 741 12.12 -6.19 0.01
N GLY A 742 11.85 -6.94 -1.07
CA GLY A 742 10.49 -7.29 -1.49
C GLY A 742 10.00 -6.38 -2.61
N PHE A 743 8.72 -6.03 -2.61
CA PHE A 743 8.17 -5.15 -3.63
C PHE A 743 8.51 -3.69 -3.35
N TYR A 744 8.90 -2.97 -4.40
CA TYR A 744 9.07 -1.52 -4.42
C TYR A 744 7.77 -0.79 -4.11
N GLU A 745 7.90 0.50 -3.80
CA GLU A 745 6.83 1.39 -3.38
C GLU A 745 5.65 1.44 -4.37
N ALA A 746 5.92 1.66 -5.65
CA ALA A 746 4.87 1.79 -6.66
C ALA A 746 5.36 1.58 -8.10
N LEU A 747 4.38 1.38 -8.99
CA LEU A 747 4.53 1.42 -10.45
C LEU A 747 3.64 2.54 -10.99
N ASP A 748 4.23 3.54 -11.62
CA ASP A 748 3.52 4.67 -12.21
C ASP A 748 3.31 4.43 -13.72
N TYR A 749 2.07 4.33 -14.15
CA TYR A 749 1.64 4.16 -15.54
C TYR A 749 1.08 5.47 -16.13
N THR A 750 1.26 6.60 -15.45
CA THR A 750 0.65 7.87 -15.85
C THR A 750 1.39 8.48 -17.04
N ALA A 751 0.71 8.56 -18.19
CA ALA A 751 1.32 8.92 -19.47
C ALA A 751 2.17 10.21 -19.45
N SER A 752 1.76 11.24 -18.72
CA SER A 752 2.50 12.52 -18.62
C SER A 752 3.77 12.47 -17.77
N ARG A 753 3.95 11.40 -16.98
CA ARG A 753 5.13 11.18 -16.14
C ARG A 753 6.04 10.08 -16.69
N LEU A 754 5.71 9.51 -17.85
CA LEU A 754 6.52 8.49 -18.49
C LEU A 754 7.53 9.10 -19.47
N PRO A 755 8.82 8.74 -19.38
CA PRO A 755 9.78 9.02 -20.45
C PRO A 755 9.35 8.42 -21.79
N GLY A 756 9.70 9.07 -22.90
CA GLY A 756 9.36 8.61 -24.25
C GLY A 756 9.81 7.16 -24.50
N GLY A 757 8.88 6.30 -24.94
CA GLY A 757 9.15 4.89 -25.24
C GLY A 757 9.01 3.91 -24.07
N THR A 758 8.73 4.38 -22.85
CA THR A 758 8.49 3.52 -21.67
C THR A 758 7.01 3.39 -21.35
N GLY A 759 6.57 2.18 -20.98
CA GLY A 759 5.18 1.90 -20.61
C GLY A 759 4.87 2.00 -19.10
N VAL A 760 5.90 2.06 -18.26
CA VAL A 760 5.81 2.12 -16.79
C VAL A 760 7.10 2.69 -16.20
N ALA A 761 6.99 3.46 -15.12
CA ALA A 761 8.12 3.89 -14.29
C ALA A 761 8.04 3.22 -12.91
N ILE A 762 9.15 2.62 -12.45
CA ILE A 762 9.22 1.96 -11.14
C ILE A 762 9.72 2.95 -10.09
N VAL A 763 8.93 3.15 -9.04
CA VAL A 763 9.30 3.99 -7.90
C VAL A 763 10.17 3.15 -6.96
N ARG A 764 11.49 3.20 -7.18
CA ARG A 764 12.48 2.40 -6.44
C ARG A 764 12.77 2.97 -5.05
N SER A 765 11.76 2.93 -4.20
CA SER A 765 11.84 3.21 -2.77
C SER A 765 11.02 2.18 -1.98
N TYR A 766 11.15 2.20 -0.65
CA TYR A 766 10.39 1.37 0.27
C TYR A 766 9.98 2.22 1.46
N MET A 767 8.71 2.22 1.83
CA MET A 767 8.21 2.90 3.03
C MET A 767 7.89 1.91 4.15
N ALA A 768 8.28 2.22 5.38
CA ALA A 768 8.13 1.33 6.52
C ALA A 768 6.68 0.93 6.77
N HIS A 769 5.73 1.87 6.72
CA HIS A 769 4.32 1.55 6.90
C HIS A 769 3.78 0.67 5.75
N HIS A 770 4.18 0.89 4.49
CA HIS A 770 3.76 0.01 3.39
C HIS A 770 4.33 -1.40 3.52
N GLN A 771 5.62 -1.55 3.87
CA GLN A 771 6.22 -2.85 4.13
C GLN A 771 5.57 -3.54 5.34
N GLY A 772 5.28 -2.79 6.40
CA GLY A 772 4.61 -3.31 7.59
C GLY A 772 3.18 -3.76 7.31
N MET A 773 2.39 -2.95 6.60
CA MET A 773 1.03 -3.33 6.18
C MET A 773 1.05 -4.57 5.29
N LEU A 774 1.98 -4.64 4.33
CA LEU A 774 2.16 -5.80 3.46
C LEU A 774 2.41 -7.05 4.30
N LEU A 775 3.38 -7.02 5.20
CA LEU A 775 3.77 -8.16 6.03
C LEU A 775 2.63 -8.61 6.96
N VAL A 776 2.00 -7.67 7.67
CA VAL A 776 0.91 -7.97 8.61
C VAL A 776 -0.34 -8.49 7.86
N ALA A 777 -0.63 -7.98 6.66
CA ALA A 777 -1.73 -8.50 5.84
C ALA A 777 -1.50 -9.93 5.36
N LEU A 778 -0.26 -10.25 4.94
CA LEU A 778 0.10 -11.61 4.56
C LEU A 778 0.10 -12.56 5.77
N ALA A 779 0.54 -12.09 6.94
CA ALA A 779 0.43 -12.85 8.19
C ALA A 779 -1.03 -13.17 8.52
N ASN A 780 -1.94 -12.19 8.44
CA ASN A 780 -3.36 -12.41 8.63
C ASN A 780 -3.97 -13.34 7.57
N THR A 781 -3.44 -13.35 6.35
CA THR A 781 -3.92 -14.23 5.28
C THR A 781 -3.50 -15.68 5.52
N LEU A 782 -2.26 -15.91 5.96
CA LEU A 782 -1.67 -17.23 6.12
C LEU A 782 -1.92 -17.85 7.51
N HIS A 783 -2.12 -17.03 8.54
CA HIS A 783 -2.38 -17.44 9.92
C HIS A 783 -3.82 -17.13 10.37
N GLU A 784 -4.78 -17.24 9.45
CA GLU A 784 -6.22 -17.17 9.72
C GLU A 784 -6.68 -15.91 10.50
N GLY A 785 -6.05 -14.77 10.27
CA GLY A 785 -6.41 -13.49 10.89
C GLY A 785 -5.91 -13.33 12.32
N VAL A 786 -4.78 -13.94 12.69
CA VAL A 786 -4.23 -13.93 14.05
C VAL A 786 -4.13 -12.53 14.70
N MET A 787 -3.72 -11.50 13.96
CA MET A 787 -3.61 -10.14 14.53
C MET A 787 -4.97 -9.56 14.87
N ARG A 788 -6.00 -9.89 14.08
CA ARG A 788 -7.39 -9.54 14.40
C ARG A 788 -7.89 -10.28 15.62
N ALA A 789 -7.54 -11.55 15.77
CA ALA A 789 -7.91 -12.32 16.95
C ALA A 789 -7.31 -11.71 18.23
N ARG A 790 -6.04 -11.26 18.18
CA ARG A 790 -5.35 -10.59 19.29
C ARG A 790 -5.98 -9.26 19.67
N PHE A 791 -6.26 -8.37 18.70
CA PHE A 791 -6.94 -7.11 18.97
C PHE A 791 -8.34 -7.32 19.58
N HIS A 792 -9.10 -8.27 19.05
CA HIS A 792 -10.45 -8.60 19.53
C HIS A 792 -10.46 -9.47 20.81
N ALA A 793 -9.30 -9.84 21.35
CA ALA A 793 -9.22 -10.48 22.67
C ALA A 793 -9.43 -9.46 23.80
N GLU A 794 -9.23 -8.17 23.51
CA GLU A 794 -9.34 -7.08 24.47
C GLU A 794 -10.79 -6.87 24.96
N PRO A 795 -11.06 -6.93 26.27
CA PRO A 795 -12.41 -6.75 26.82
C PRO A 795 -13.13 -5.47 26.37
N GLY A 796 -12.45 -4.31 26.31
CA GLY A 796 -13.05 -3.06 25.85
C GLY A 796 -13.48 -3.14 24.38
N VAL A 797 -12.65 -3.74 23.53
CA VAL A 797 -12.98 -3.98 22.12
C VAL A 797 -14.15 -4.96 22.00
N GLN A 798 -14.17 -6.04 22.80
CA GLN A 798 -15.26 -7.02 22.81
C GLN A 798 -16.63 -6.39 23.15
N ALA A 799 -16.64 -5.41 24.06
CA ALA A 799 -17.85 -4.70 24.43
C ALA A 799 -18.42 -3.84 23.29
N THR A 800 -17.56 -3.36 22.39
CA THR A 800 -17.94 -2.44 21.29
C THR A 800 -18.18 -3.11 19.94
N GLU A 801 -17.93 -4.43 19.81
CA GLU A 801 -18.01 -5.15 18.53
C GLU A 801 -19.37 -5.10 17.82
N LEU A 802 -20.45 -4.83 18.55
CA LEU A 802 -21.79 -4.71 17.97
C LEU A 802 -21.87 -3.58 16.94
N LEU A 803 -21.03 -2.54 17.08
CA LEU A 803 -20.90 -1.45 16.12
C LEU A 803 -20.46 -1.94 14.73
N LEU A 804 -19.74 -3.06 14.67
CA LEU A 804 -19.24 -3.66 13.43
C LEU A 804 -20.29 -4.53 12.73
N GLN A 805 -21.44 -4.83 13.39
CA GLN A 805 -22.48 -5.70 12.85
C GLN A 805 -23.56 -4.94 12.05
N GLU A 806 -23.31 -3.68 11.68
CA GLU A 806 -24.21 -2.88 10.85
C GLU A 806 -24.49 -3.59 9.52
N ARG A 807 -25.76 -3.78 9.15
CA ARG A 807 -26.15 -4.36 7.86
C ARG A 807 -26.26 -3.28 6.80
N THR A 808 -25.98 -3.61 5.53
CA THR A 808 -26.18 -2.68 4.42
C THR A 808 -27.64 -2.19 4.38
N PRO A 809 -27.87 -0.86 4.50
CA PRO A 809 -29.23 -0.33 4.55
C PRO A 809 -29.96 -0.57 3.22
N ARG A 810 -31.27 -0.82 3.30
CA ARG A 810 -32.12 -1.19 2.15
C ARG A 810 -32.42 -0.01 1.22
N ASP A 811 -32.55 1.18 1.78
CA ASP A 811 -33.08 2.38 1.11
C ASP A 811 -32.02 3.50 1.00
N VAL A 812 -30.81 3.16 0.53
CA VAL A 812 -29.78 4.19 0.37
C VAL A 812 -29.93 4.87 -0.98
N ALA A 813 -30.05 6.19 -0.93
CA ALA A 813 -29.87 7.05 -2.09
C ALA A 813 -28.44 6.85 -2.57
N VAL A 814 -28.29 6.06 -3.62
CA VAL A 814 -27.02 5.85 -4.30
C VAL A 814 -26.57 7.22 -4.79
N ALA A 815 -25.48 7.74 -4.24
CA ALA A 815 -24.82 8.89 -4.81
C ALA A 815 -24.38 8.44 -6.20
N ARG A 816 -25.02 8.98 -7.24
CA ARG A 816 -24.59 8.69 -8.60
C ARG A 816 -23.23 9.35 -8.76
N PRO A 817 -22.17 8.63 -9.18
CA PRO A 817 -20.97 9.29 -9.66
C PRO A 817 -21.41 10.32 -10.69
N ARG A 818 -20.92 11.56 -10.55
CA ARG A 818 -21.35 12.65 -11.44
C ARG A 818 -20.96 12.27 -12.86
N ALA A 819 -21.78 12.64 -13.85
CA ALA A 819 -21.55 12.26 -15.26
C ALA A 819 -20.15 12.65 -15.76
N GLU A 820 -19.54 13.68 -15.17
CA GLU A 820 -18.15 14.08 -15.39
C GLU A 820 -17.12 12.99 -15.01
N GLU A 821 -17.36 12.17 -13.98
CA GLU A 821 -16.48 11.05 -13.56
C GLU A 821 -16.58 9.82 -14.49
N VAL A 822 -17.71 9.67 -15.20
CA VAL A 822 -17.94 8.55 -16.13
C VAL A 822 -17.59 8.93 -17.58
N GLN A 823 -17.75 10.21 -17.94
CA GLN A 823 -17.31 10.75 -19.24
C GLN A 823 -15.81 11.08 -19.27
N ALA A 824 -15.15 11.27 -18.12
CA ALA A 824 -13.68 11.38 -18.05
C ALA A 824 -12.92 10.09 -18.43
N ALA A 825 -13.62 8.97 -18.64
CA ALA A 825 -13.02 7.80 -19.27
C ALA A 825 -12.77 7.98 -20.78
N ALA A 826 -13.29 9.05 -21.41
CA ALA A 826 -13.16 9.31 -22.84
C ALA A 826 -12.56 10.67 -23.19
N ASP A 827 -12.47 11.62 -22.27
CA ASP A 827 -11.81 12.91 -22.50
C ASP A 827 -10.59 13.05 -21.59
N VAL A 828 -9.44 12.66 -22.14
CA VAL A 828 -8.14 13.14 -21.69
C VAL A 828 -8.21 14.66 -21.72
N ARG A 829 -8.37 15.31 -20.56
CA ARG A 829 -8.00 16.71 -20.46
C ARG A 829 -6.53 16.77 -20.87
N GLU A 830 -6.27 17.37 -22.03
CA GLU A 830 -4.96 17.85 -22.41
C GLU A 830 -4.34 18.47 -21.17
N PHE A 831 -3.24 17.87 -20.70
CA PHE A 831 -2.31 18.53 -19.80
C PHE A 831 -2.17 19.96 -20.29
N ALA A 832 -2.22 20.95 -19.39
CA ALA A 832 -1.75 22.28 -19.73
C ALA A 832 -0.39 22.05 -20.40
N PRO A 833 -0.26 22.31 -21.73
CA PRO A 833 0.95 21.96 -22.43
C PRO A 833 2.11 22.66 -21.71
N PRO A 834 3.34 22.09 -21.75
CA PRO A 834 4.52 22.83 -21.29
C PRO A 834 4.42 24.26 -21.81
N VAL A 835 4.80 25.26 -21.00
CA VAL A 835 4.63 26.68 -21.38
C VAL A 835 5.64 26.97 -22.48
N VAL A 836 5.30 26.56 -23.69
CA VAL A 836 6.14 26.64 -24.86
C VAL A 836 5.79 27.95 -25.54
N ARG A 837 6.77 28.86 -25.58
CA ARG A 837 6.62 30.10 -26.34
C ARG A 837 7.05 29.83 -27.77
N ARG A 838 6.09 29.95 -28.71
CA ARG A 838 6.33 29.77 -30.14
C ARG A 838 6.35 31.12 -30.85
N PHE A 839 7.33 31.33 -31.72
CA PHE A 839 7.43 32.52 -32.57
C PHE A 839 7.60 32.09 -34.03
N GLY A 840 6.87 32.72 -34.95
CA GLY A 840 6.94 32.44 -36.39
C GLY A 840 7.84 33.40 -37.16
N SER A 841 8.64 34.21 -36.46
CA SER A 841 9.50 35.23 -37.06
C SER A 841 10.67 35.56 -36.12
N PRO A 842 11.87 35.83 -36.66
CA PRO A 842 12.97 36.37 -35.87
C PRO A 842 12.76 37.85 -35.50
N HIS A 843 11.79 38.52 -36.16
CA HIS A 843 11.53 39.94 -36.02
C HIS A 843 10.53 40.21 -34.90
N SER A 844 10.93 41.03 -33.93
CA SER A 844 10.06 41.53 -32.86
C SER A 844 10.56 42.91 -32.44
N VAL A 845 9.64 43.82 -32.12
CA VAL A 845 9.97 45.19 -31.65
C VAL A 845 10.89 45.15 -30.42
N THR A 846 10.69 44.14 -29.56
CA THR A 846 11.58 43.78 -28.46
C THR A 846 12.11 42.37 -28.70
N PRO A 847 13.45 42.16 -28.71
CA PRO A 847 14.02 40.82 -28.89
C PRO A 847 13.43 39.84 -27.87
N ARG A 848 12.88 38.73 -28.37
CA ARG A 848 12.35 37.67 -27.51
C ARG A 848 13.53 36.83 -27.03
N THR A 849 13.79 36.84 -25.74
CA THR A 849 14.90 36.11 -25.13
C THR A 849 14.43 34.88 -24.37
N HIS A 850 15.35 33.94 -24.22
CA HIS A 850 15.21 32.76 -23.40
C HIS A 850 16.52 32.52 -22.63
N LEU A 851 16.40 32.08 -21.39
CA LEU A 851 17.51 31.84 -20.48
C LEU A 851 17.51 30.36 -20.10
N LEU A 852 18.65 29.72 -20.28
CA LEU A 852 18.91 28.33 -19.90
C LEU A 852 20.05 28.32 -18.87
N SER A 853 19.94 27.53 -17.82
CA SER A 853 20.91 27.52 -16.73
C SER A 853 20.90 26.22 -15.93
N ASN A 854 22.09 25.76 -15.53
CA ASN A 854 22.24 24.71 -14.51
C ASN A 854 22.56 25.28 -13.11
N GLY A 855 22.38 26.60 -12.93
CA GLY A 855 22.71 27.36 -11.73
C GLY A 855 24.12 27.97 -11.74
N ARG A 856 25.08 27.41 -12.48
CA ARG A 856 26.47 27.90 -12.58
C ARG A 856 26.82 28.42 -13.97
N TYR A 857 26.39 27.72 -15.01
CA TYR A 857 26.51 28.07 -16.41
C TYR A 857 25.17 28.62 -16.90
N VAL A 858 25.19 29.74 -17.63
CA VAL A 858 24.00 30.45 -18.11
C VAL A 858 24.15 30.76 -19.59
N VAL A 859 23.13 30.41 -20.37
CA VAL A 859 23.01 30.79 -21.78
C VAL A 859 21.77 31.65 -21.96
N MET A 860 21.92 32.76 -22.66
CA MET A 860 20.81 33.59 -23.12
C MET A 860 20.76 33.51 -24.65
N VAL A 861 19.59 33.21 -25.21
CA VAL A 861 19.37 33.13 -26.67
C VAL A 861 18.19 34.00 -27.08
N THR A 862 18.32 34.76 -28.16
CA THR A 862 17.25 35.54 -28.78
C THR A 862 16.53 34.70 -29.83
N ALA A 863 15.27 35.04 -30.18
CA ALA A 863 14.56 34.39 -31.28
C ALA A 863 15.29 34.49 -32.63
N ALA A 864 16.19 35.46 -32.79
CA ALA A 864 17.04 35.60 -33.96
C ALA A 864 18.29 34.70 -33.94
N GLY A 865 18.60 34.04 -32.81
CA GLY A 865 19.74 33.13 -32.65
C GLY A 865 21.00 33.76 -32.03
N SER A 866 20.96 35.05 -31.69
CA SER A 866 22.03 35.75 -30.97
C SER A 866 21.96 35.47 -29.47
N GLY A 867 23.00 35.82 -28.71
CA GLY A 867 23.05 35.39 -27.32
C GLY A 867 24.36 35.60 -26.58
N TYR A 868 24.44 35.06 -25.37
CA TYR A 868 25.70 34.98 -24.63
C TYR A 868 25.77 33.71 -23.79
N SER A 869 27.00 33.36 -23.41
CA SER A 869 27.30 32.29 -22.45
C SER A 869 28.10 32.87 -21.27
N ARG A 870 27.72 32.51 -20.04
CA ARG A 870 28.37 32.95 -18.80
C ARG A 870 28.60 31.77 -17.86
N TRP A 871 29.67 31.84 -17.09
CA TRP A 871 29.98 30.85 -16.06
C TRP A 871 30.38 31.57 -14.77
N ARG A 872 29.64 31.34 -13.68
CA ARG A 872 29.86 31.97 -12.36
C ARG A 872 30.06 33.49 -12.43
N GLY A 873 29.27 34.16 -13.29
CA GLY A 873 29.33 35.61 -13.51
C GLY A 873 30.39 36.09 -14.52
N LEU A 874 31.27 35.21 -15.00
CA LEU A 874 32.27 35.53 -16.02
C LEU A 874 31.70 35.34 -17.42
N ALA A 875 32.02 36.26 -18.33
CA ALA A 875 31.65 36.15 -19.75
C ALA A 875 32.53 35.09 -20.41
N ILE A 876 31.87 34.06 -20.96
CA ILE A 876 32.53 33.04 -21.77
C ILE A 876 32.61 33.53 -23.21
N THR A 877 31.48 33.98 -23.74
CA THR A 877 31.38 34.60 -25.06
C THR A 877 31.09 36.09 -24.97
N ARG A 878 31.60 36.87 -25.93
CA ARG A 878 31.38 38.32 -25.97
C ARG A 878 29.94 38.63 -26.35
N TRP A 879 29.34 39.53 -25.60
CA TRP A 879 28.02 40.09 -25.90
C TRP A 879 27.91 41.54 -25.46
N ARG A 880 27.19 42.32 -26.24
CA ARG A 880 26.85 43.72 -25.96
C ARG A 880 25.35 43.88 -26.12
N GLU A 881 24.76 44.64 -25.21
CA GLU A 881 23.35 45.00 -25.31
C GLU A 881 23.16 45.93 -26.52
N ASP A 882 22.53 45.40 -27.56
CA ASP A 882 22.13 46.14 -28.75
C ASP A 882 20.84 45.55 -29.30
N ALA A 883 19.70 46.08 -28.84
CA ALA A 883 18.38 45.62 -29.25
C ALA A 883 18.06 45.88 -30.73
N THR A 884 18.85 46.71 -31.42
CA THR A 884 18.62 47.05 -32.83
C THR A 884 19.36 46.11 -33.76
N ARG A 885 20.64 45.86 -33.48
CA ARG A 885 21.51 45.07 -34.37
C ARG A 885 21.55 43.59 -34.00
N ASP A 886 21.40 43.27 -32.72
CA ASP A 886 21.48 41.91 -32.16
C ASP A 886 22.70 41.12 -32.66
N VAL A 887 23.90 41.71 -32.55
CA VAL A 887 25.13 41.24 -33.22
C VAL A 887 26.04 40.35 -32.38
N GLY A 888 25.79 40.19 -31.07
CA GLY A 888 26.60 39.35 -30.18
C GLY A 888 26.04 37.94 -30.03
N GLY A 889 26.86 36.90 -30.18
CA GLY A 889 26.37 35.51 -30.09
C GLY A 889 27.40 34.43 -30.42
N THR A 890 26.96 33.19 -30.19
CA THR A 890 27.58 31.97 -30.70
C THR A 890 26.78 31.51 -31.90
N TYR A 891 27.41 31.50 -33.08
CA TYR A 891 26.72 31.27 -34.34
C TYR A 891 27.23 30.02 -35.04
N VAL A 892 26.37 29.39 -35.84
CA VAL A 892 26.75 28.34 -36.79
C VAL A 892 26.35 28.79 -38.19
N PHE A 893 27.35 28.99 -39.03
CA PHE A 893 27.17 29.30 -40.45
C PHE A 893 27.00 28.02 -41.26
N LEU A 894 26.12 28.07 -42.25
CA LEU A 894 25.84 27.01 -43.21
C LEU A 894 26.22 27.51 -44.60
N ARG A 895 26.92 26.70 -45.38
CA ARG A 895 27.23 27.00 -46.78
C ARG A 895 27.09 25.78 -47.66
N ASP A 896 26.30 25.90 -48.72
CA ASP A 896 26.21 24.87 -49.75
C ASP A 896 27.41 25.00 -50.68
N VAL A 897 28.27 23.96 -50.73
CA VAL A 897 29.48 23.94 -51.56
C VAL A 897 29.14 24.01 -53.04
N GLY A 898 28.00 23.45 -53.45
CA GLY A 898 27.59 23.38 -54.84
C GLY A 898 27.03 24.71 -55.38
N SER A 899 26.23 25.43 -54.58
CA SER A 899 25.68 26.74 -55.00
C SER A 899 26.52 27.93 -54.56
N GLY A 900 27.39 27.77 -53.57
CA GLY A 900 28.16 28.85 -52.95
C GLY A 900 27.35 29.72 -51.98
N GLU A 901 26.05 29.45 -51.82
CA GLU A 901 25.17 30.23 -50.95
C GLU A 901 25.43 29.92 -49.48
N SER A 902 25.37 30.96 -48.65
CA SER A 902 25.64 30.87 -47.22
C SER A 902 24.60 31.59 -46.39
N TRP A 903 24.20 30.97 -45.28
CA TRP A 903 23.30 31.52 -44.28
C TRP A 903 23.73 31.04 -42.89
N SER A 904 22.92 31.27 -41.86
CA SER A 904 23.19 30.83 -40.48
C SER A 904 22.07 29.92 -39.98
N ALA A 905 22.37 29.05 -39.01
CA ALA A 905 21.38 28.13 -38.44
C ALA A 905 20.20 28.87 -37.77
N GLY A 906 20.44 30.06 -37.21
CA GLY A 906 19.40 31.05 -36.86
C GLY A 906 19.36 32.22 -37.86
N TYR A 907 18.52 33.23 -37.63
CA TYR A 907 18.46 34.42 -38.49
C TYR A 907 19.76 35.24 -38.45
N GLN A 908 20.28 35.49 -37.25
CA GLN A 908 21.58 36.12 -37.04
C GLN A 908 22.71 35.07 -37.15
N PRO A 909 23.90 35.47 -37.61
CA PRO A 909 24.30 36.84 -37.94
C PRO A 909 24.14 37.18 -39.43
N SER A 910 23.82 36.20 -40.30
CA SER A 910 23.73 36.43 -41.74
C SER A 910 22.63 37.44 -42.11
N GLY A 911 21.50 37.39 -41.41
CA GLY A 911 20.27 38.12 -41.73
C GLY A 911 19.70 37.75 -43.10
N ALA A 912 20.03 36.55 -43.60
CA ALA A 912 19.41 35.99 -44.79
C ALA A 912 17.98 35.55 -44.45
N GLU A 913 17.00 36.11 -45.16
CA GLU A 913 15.59 35.77 -44.97
C GLU A 913 15.30 34.33 -45.41
N PRO A 914 14.77 33.47 -44.53
CA PRO A 914 14.41 32.08 -44.86
C PRO A 914 13.03 31.98 -45.51
N ASP A 915 12.74 30.83 -46.13
CA ASP A 915 11.40 30.52 -46.66
C ASP A 915 10.39 30.27 -45.53
N SER A 916 10.85 29.71 -44.41
CA SER A 916 10.05 29.55 -43.18
C SER A 916 10.95 29.61 -41.95
N TYR A 917 10.44 30.19 -40.85
CA TYR A 917 11.17 30.32 -39.59
C TYR A 917 10.25 30.09 -38.39
N HIS A 918 10.66 29.19 -37.50
CA HIS A 918 9.95 28.87 -36.28
C HIS A 918 10.92 28.82 -35.11
N VAL A 919 10.52 29.39 -33.98
CA VAL A 919 11.27 29.34 -32.73
C VAL A 919 10.39 28.74 -31.67
N VAL A 920 10.95 27.81 -30.91
CA VAL A 920 10.28 27.13 -29.81
C VAL A 920 11.17 27.28 -28.57
N PHE A 921 10.68 27.99 -27.57
CA PHE A 921 11.30 28.05 -26.25
C PHE A 921 10.48 27.21 -25.28
N SER A 922 11.01 26.06 -24.87
CA SER A 922 10.51 25.27 -23.73
C SER A 922 11.37 25.57 -22.50
N GLU A 923 11.08 24.97 -21.34
CA GLU A 923 11.88 25.23 -20.14
C GLU A 923 13.27 24.60 -20.19
N ASP A 924 13.43 23.51 -20.95
CA ASP A 924 14.67 22.73 -21.03
C ASP A 924 15.57 23.09 -22.22
N ARG A 925 15.03 23.73 -23.26
CA ARG A 925 15.78 24.03 -24.49
C ARG A 925 15.24 25.22 -25.28
N ALA A 926 16.11 25.78 -26.12
CA ALA A 926 15.73 26.67 -27.21
C ALA A 926 15.91 25.97 -28.56
N GLU A 927 14.87 25.97 -29.38
CA GLU A 927 14.90 25.39 -30.72
C GLU A 927 14.58 26.46 -31.77
N ILE A 928 15.39 26.51 -32.83
CA ILE A 928 15.18 27.37 -34.00
C ILE A 928 15.14 26.47 -35.24
N ILE A 929 14.01 26.46 -35.93
CA ILE A 929 13.79 25.71 -37.15
C ILE A 929 13.69 26.72 -38.29
N ARG A 930 14.59 26.63 -39.27
CA ARG A 930 14.52 27.43 -40.49
C ARG A 930 14.59 26.56 -41.73
N ARG A 931 13.94 27.00 -42.80
CA ARG A 931 14.00 26.36 -44.10
C ARG A 931 14.54 27.34 -45.13
N ASP A 932 15.53 26.87 -45.88
CA ASP A 932 16.16 27.58 -46.98
C ASP A 932 16.11 26.67 -48.21
N ARG A 933 15.10 26.89 -49.06
CA ARG A 933 14.73 26.06 -50.20
C ARG A 933 14.46 24.60 -49.85
N ALA A 934 15.42 23.74 -50.16
CA ALA A 934 15.35 22.30 -49.97
C ALA A 934 16.05 21.83 -48.69
N ILE A 935 16.68 22.73 -47.93
CA ILE A 935 17.37 22.39 -46.68
C ILE A 935 16.56 22.93 -45.52
N THR A 936 16.22 22.05 -44.57
CA THR A 936 15.71 22.45 -43.26
C THR A 936 16.84 22.31 -42.24
N ALA A 937 17.09 23.37 -41.48
CA ALA A 937 18.05 23.39 -40.37
C ALA A 937 17.30 23.59 -39.06
N THR A 938 17.49 22.67 -38.12
CA THR A 938 17.00 22.78 -36.74
C THR A 938 18.19 22.96 -35.80
N LEU A 939 18.27 24.10 -35.13
CA LEU A 939 19.25 24.39 -34.08
C LEU A 939 18.59 24.18 -32.71
N GLU A 940 19.10 23.23 -31.94
CA GLU A 940 18.74 23.01 -30.53
C GLU A 940 19.86 23.50 -29.62
N VAL A 941 19.52 24.29 -28.60
CA VAL A 941 20.44 24.79 -27.58
C VAL A 941 19.98 24.32 -26.21
N ILE A 942 20.85 23.64 -25.48
CA ILE A 942 20.65 23.16 -24.11
C ILE A 942 21.84 23.52 -23.22
N VAL A 943 21.60 23.58 -21.91
CA VAL A 943 22.66 23.66 -20.88
C VAL A 943 22.62 22.35 -20.09
N SER A 944 23.78 21.71 -19.94
CA SER A 944 23.88 20.43 -19.23
C SER A 944 23.61 20.62 -17.72
N PRO A 945 22.70 19.84 -17.10
CA PRO A 945 22.50 19.87 -15.65
C PRO A 945 23.67 19.31 -14.86
N GLU A 946 24.40 18.34 -15.44
CA GLU A 946 25.49 17.63 -14.77
C GLU A 946 26.83 18.36 -14.91
N ASP A 947 27.10 19.00 -16.06
CA ASP A 947 28.38 19.65 -16.34
C ASP A 947 28.21 21.13 -16.69
N ASP A 948 29.27 21.93 -16.50
CA ASP A 948 29.27 23.36 -16.87
C ASP A 948 29.51 23.53 -18.38
N ALA A 949 28.49 23.14 -19.16
CA ALA A 949 28.53 23.02 -20.61
C ALA A 949 27.26 23.56 -21.28
N GLU A 950 27.42 24.29 -22.39
CA GLU A 950 26.33 24.49 -23.37
C GLU A 950 26.52 23.57 -24.57
N VAL A 951 25.42 23.07 -25.11
CA VAL A 951 25.43 22.18 -26.28
C VAL A 951 24.49 22.72 -27.34
N ARG A 952 25.00 22.86 -28.57
CA ARG A 952 24.28 23.39 -29.74
C ARG A 952 24.27 22.35 -30.85
N ARG A 953 23.15 21.64 -31.03
CA ARG A 953 22.98 20.64 -32.08
C ARG A 953 22.29 21.24 -33.29
N VAL A 954 22.90 21.08 -34.47
CA VAL A 954 22.31 21.45 -35.76
C VAL A 954 21.94 20.19 -36.51
N THR A 955 20.64 19.99 -36.72
CA THR A 955 20.10 18.93 -37.56
C THR A 955 19.80 19.50 -38.95
N LEU A 956 20.50 19.01 -39.96
CA LEU A 956 20.27 19.38 -41.36
C LEU A 956 19.48 18.27 -42.04
N THR A 957 18.37 18.60 -42.70
CA THR A 957 17.55 17.67 -43.46
C THR A 957 17.42 18.13 -44.91
N ASN A 958 17.73 17.25 -45.87
CA ASN A 958 17.62 17.54 -47.29
C ASN A 958 16.28 17.04 -47.83
N LEU A 959 15.36 17.97 -48.07
CA LEU A 959 14.04 17.73 -48.64
C LEU A 959 14.05 17.72 -50.19
N GLY A 960 15.22 17.90 -50.80
CA GLY A 960 15.41 17.89 -52.24
C GLY A 960 15.70 16.50 -52.82
N THR A 961 15.88 16.44 -54.13
CA THR A 961 16.16 15.20 -54.88
C THR A 961 17.63 14.99 -55.23
N ARG A 962 18.52 15.92 -54.84
CA ARG A 962 19.96 15.85 -55.12
C ARG A 962 20.76 15.85 -53.82
N THR A 963 21.83 15.06 -53.76
CA THR A 963 22.82 15.12 -52.67
C THR A 963 23.44 16.50 -52.59
N ARG A 964 23.61 17.02 -51.39
CA ARG A 964 24.27 18.31 -51.10
C ARG A 964 25.48 18.10 -50.21
N GLU A 965 26.48 18.95 -50.35
CA GLU A 965 27.60 19.03 -49.39
C GLU A 965 27.49 20.37 -48.68
N ILE A 966 27.31 20.34 -47.36
CA ILE A 966 27.11 21.53 -46.54
C ILE A 966 28.30 21.70 -45.61
N GLU A 967 28.90 22.88 -45.59
CA GLU A 967 29.89 23.30 -44.60
C GLU A 967 29.17 23.94 -43.41
N LEU A 968 29.42 23.41 -42.21
CA LEU A 968 28.99 24.00 -40.95
C LEU A 968 30.20 24.62 -40.27
N THR A 969 30.15 25.92 -39.99
CA THR A 969 31.25 26.66 -39.35
C THR A 969 30.76 27.36 -38.09
N SER A 970 31.21 26.95 -36.91
CA SER A 970 30.90 27.64 -35.66
C SER A 970 31.68 28.95 -35.53
N TYR A 971 31.18 29.87 -34.71
CA TYR A 971 31.86 31.12 -34.38
C TYR A 971 31.44 31.59 -32.99
N ALA A 972 32.40 31.84 -32.12
CA ALA A 972 32.20 32.56 -30.86
C ALA A 972 33.42 33.42 -30.52
N GLU A 973 33.19 34.67 -30.10
CA GLU A 973 34.23 35.56 -29.59
C GLU A 973 34.50 35.25 -28.12
N VAL A 974 35.73 34.83 -27.80
CA VAL A 974 36.08 34.32 -26.46
C VAL A 974 36.56 35.45 -25.54
N VAL A 975 36.04 35.49 -24.30
CA VAL A 975 36.36 36.55 -23.33
C VAL A 975 37.09 36.02 -22.08
N LEU A 976 36.49 35.05 -21.39
CA LEU A 976 36.99 34.43 -20.14
C LEU A 976 37.31 35.44 -19.02
N ALA A 977 36.51 36.51 -18.90
CA ALA A 977 36.71 37.57 -17.93
C ALA A 977 35.36 38.17 -17.50
N SER A 978 35.34 39.05 -16.50
CA SER A 978 34.10 39.73 -16.14
C SER A 978 33.61 40.64 -17.30
N PRO A 979 32.28 40.75 -17.52
CA PRO A 979 31.73 41.57 -18.59
C PRO A 979 32.21 43.03 -18.57
N SER A 980 32.37 43.61 -17.37
CA SER A 980 32.85 44.97 -17.17
C SER A 980 34.31 45.16 -17.61
N THR A 981 35.17 44.15 -17.37
CA THR A 981 36.59 44.19 -17.78
C THR A 981 36.72 44.15 -19.30
N ASP A 982 35.96 43.28 -19.96
CA ASP A 982 35.94 43.22 -21.42
C ASP A 982 35.33 44.50 -22.03
N ALA A 983 34.32 45.10 -21.39
CA ALA A 983 33.73 46.37 -21.84
C ALA A 983 34.70 47.55 -21.75
N ALA A 984 35.48 47.65 -20.67
CA ALA A 984 36.38 48.77 -20.45
C ALA A 984 37.56 48.79 -21.44
N HIS A 985 38.21 47.65 -21.65
CA HIS A 985 39.42 47.56 -22.50
C HIS A 985 39.47 46.26 -23.33
N PRO A 986 38.65 46.11 -24.39
CA PRO A 986 38.55 44.87 -25.16
C PRO A 986 39.89 44.43 -25.78
N ALA A 987 40.58 45.33 -26.47
CA ALA A 987 41.86 45.03 -27.15
C ALA A 987 42.94 44.58 -26.16
N PHE A 988 42.99 45.19 -24.97
CA PHE A 988 43.91 44.78 -23.91
C PHE A 988 43.48 43.44 -23.29
N SER A 989 42.17 43.23 -23.09
CA SER A 989 41.64 41.99 -22.53
C SER A 989 41.95 40.77 -23.41
N ASN A 990 41.91 40.94 -24.73
CA ASN A 990 42.19 39.89 -25.71
C ASN A 990 43.63 39.33 -25.61
N LEU A 991 44.62 40.18 -25.30
CA LEU A 991 46.04 39.77 -25.22
C LEU A 991 46.32 38.67 -24.17
N PHE A 992 45.42 38.53 -23.20
CA PHE A 992 45.53 37.53 -22.13
C PHE A 992 44.94 36.17 -22.51
N VAL A 993 44.18 36.08 -23.61
CA VAL A 993 43.60 34.82 -24.06
C VAL A 993 44.63 34.06 -24.90
N HIS A 994 44.79 32.78 -24.62
CA HIS A 994 45.65 31.85 -25.35
C HIS A 994 44.81 30.69 -25.86
N THR A 995 44.98 30.33 -27.12
CA THR A 995 44.25 29.22 -27.76
C THR A 995 45.18 28.05 -28.06
N GLU A 996 44.65 26.83 -27.99
CA GLU A 996 45.35 25.59 -28.28
C GLU A 996 44.41 24.68 -29.12
N CYS A 997 44.97 23.87 -30.01
CA CYS A 997 44.20 22.87 -30.74
C CYS A 997 44.42 21.50 -30.08
N ALA A 998 43.35 20.74 -29.91
CA ALA A 998 43.37 19.33 -29.52
C ALA A 998 42.73 18.49 -30.65
N PRO A 999 43.50 18.17 -31.72
CA PRO A 999 42.96 17.49 -32.91
C PRO A 999 42.37 16.12 -32.61
N GLU A 1000 42.95 15.39 -31.64
CA GLU A 1000 42.50 14.05 -31.25
C GLU A 1000 41.09 14.05 -30.65
N LEU A 1001 40.64 15.20 -30.13
CA LEU A 1001 39.32 15.40 -29.53
C LEU A 1001 38.38 16.22 -30.43
N ASP A 1002 38.79 16.54 -31.66
CA ASP A 1002 38.10 17.48 -32.54
C ASP A 1002 37.74 18.81 -31.83
N ALA A 1003 38.68 19.34 -31.03
CA ALA A 1003 38.42 20.45 -30.10
C ALA A 1003 39.43 21.61 -30.18
N LEU A 1004 38.95 22.82 -29.89
CA LEU A 1004 39.76 24.00 -29.58
C LEU A 1004 39.71 24.30 -28.08
N LEU A 1005 40.86 24.54 -27.47
CA LEU A 1005 40.97 24.98 -26.09
C LEU A 1005 41.30 26.48 -26.05
N ALA A 1006 40.78 27.18 -25.05
CA ALA A 1006 41.15 28.55 -24.76
C ALA A 1006 41.32 28.75 -23.24
N THR A 1007 42.33 29.52 -22.85
CA THR A 1007 42.54 29.90 -21.46
C THR A 1007 42.93 31.36 -21.36
N ARG A 1008 42.70 31.95 -20.18
CA ARG A 1008 43.15 33.30 -19.87
C ARG A 1008 44.36 33.25 -18.94
N ARG A 1009 45.44 33.92 -19.33
CA ARG A 1009 46.64 34.08 -18.50
C ARG A 1009 46.32 34.91 -17.25
N PRO A 1010 46.54 34.39 -16.03
CA PRO A 1010 46.35 35.14 -14.80
C PRO A 1010 47.26 36.37 -14.72
N ARG A 1011 46.74 37.47 -14.17
CA ARG A 1011 47.48 38.72 -13.94
C ARG A 1011 48.13 38.77 -12.55
N ALA A 1012 47.56 38.05 -11.59
CA ALA A 1012 48.06 37.92 -10.23
C ALA A 1012 48.06 36.45 -9.80
N ARG A 1013 48.92 36.08 -8.84
CA ARG A 1013 48.97 34.70 -8.29
C ARG A 1013 47.66 34.25 -7.63
N SER A 1014 46.80 35.18 -7.24
CA SER A 1014 45.50 34.93 -6.61
C SER A 1014 44.34 34.82 -7.60
N GLU A 1015 44.56 35.08 -8.89
CA GLU A 1015 43.50 35.02 -9.90
C GLU A 1015 43.27 33.58 -10.36
N ALA A 1016 42.02 33.13 -10.29
CA ALA A 1016 41.65 31.77 -10.68
C ALA A 1016 41.88 31.55 -12.19
N THR A 1017 42.42 30.38 -12.54
CA THR A 1017 42.60 29.98 -13.94
C THR A 1017 41.28 29.44 -14.48
N ILE A 1018 41.01 29.68 -15.77
CA ILE A 1018 39.79 29.26 -16.45
C ILE A 1018 40.17 28.67 -17.80
N TRP A 1019 39.60 27.52 -18.10
CA TRP A 1019 39.78 26.81 -19.35
C TRP A 1019 38.43 26.62 -20.02
N LEU A 1020 38.41 26.84 -21.33
CA LEU A 1020 37.29 26.57 -22.21
C LEU A 1020 37.71 25.50 -23.22
N ALA A 1021 36.81 24.58 -23.54
CA ALA A 1021 36.90 23.71 -24.70
C ALA A 1021 35.69 23.92 -25.61
N HIS A 1022 35.92 24.00 -26.91
CA HIS A 1022 34.89 24.01 -27.94
C HIS A 1022 35.07 22.77 -28.82
N VAL A 1023 34.09 21.88 -28.84
CA VAL A 1023 34.17 20.54 -29.44
C VAL A 1023 33.13 20.40 -30.56
N VAL A 1024 33.45 19.68 -31.63
CA VAL A 1024 32.47 19.33 -32.68
C VAL A 1024 32.34 17.81 -32.86
N VAL A 1025 31.10 17.33 -32.88
CA VAL A 1025 30.75 15.93 -33.16
C VAL A 1025 29.83 15.89 -34.37
N VAL A 1026 30.04 14.92 -35.27
CA VAL A 1026 29.21 14.72 -36.47
C VAL A 1026 28.65 13.30 -36.46
N GLU A 1027 27.34 13.18 -36.50
CA GLU A 1027 26.61 11.94 -36.72
C GLU A 1027 26.15 11.88 -38.18
N GLY A 1028 27.03 11.37 -39.04
CA GLY A 1028 26.80 11.30 -40.49
C GLY A 1028 28.09 11.17 -41.27
N GLU A 1029 27.98 11.21 -42.61
CA GLU A 1029 29.12 11.12 -43.51
C GLU A 1029 29.85 12.48 -43.60
N THR A 1030 31.10 12.53 -43.16
CA THR A 1030 31.97 13.70 -43.26
C THR A 1030 32.76 13.70 -44.58
N VAL A 1031 33.00 14.89 -45.13
CA VAL A 1031 33.78 15.07 -46.36
C VAL A 1031 34.98 15.98 -46.07
N GLY A 1032 36.18 15.40 -45.98
CA GLY A 1032 37.40 16.12 -45.64
C GLY A 1032 37.67 16.21 -44.13
N GLY A 1033 38.76 16.87 -43.74
CA GLY A 1033 39.22 16.98 -42.35
C GLY A 1033 38.63 18.16 -41.56
N LEU A 1034 38.87 18.18 -40.24
CA LEU A 1034 38.56 19.33 -39.38
C LEU A 1034 39.33 20.56 -39.84
N GLN A 1035 38.67 21.71 -39.87
CA GLN A 1035 39.31 23.02 -40.01
C GLN A 1035 38.97 23.89 -38.82
N TRP A 1036 39.87 24.79 -38.44
CA TRP A 1036 39.65 25.71 -37.33
C TRP A 1036 40.22 27.10 -37.56
N GLU A 1037 39.62 28.10 -36.91
CA GLU A 1037 40.11 29.47 -36.88
C GLU A 1037 40.04 30.02 -35.46
N THR A 1038 41.10 30.70 -35.04
CA THR A 1038 41.19 31.32 -33.70
C THR A 1038 41.37 32.83 -33.76
N ASP A 1039 41.63 33.40 -34.94
CA ASP A 1039 41.79 34.85 -35.14
C ASP A 1039 40.58 35.45 -35.87
N ARG A 1040 39.85 36.32 -35.18
CA ARG A 1040 38.67 37.03 -35.70
C ARG A 1040 38.98 37.86 -36.94
N ALA A 1041 40.15 38.49 -37.02
CA ALA A 1041 40.51 39.31 -38.17
C ALA A 1041 40.67 38.47 -39.44
N ARG A 1042 41.17 37.24 -39.30
CA ARG A 1042 41.27 36.26 -40.39
C ARG A 1042 39.91 35.68 -40.76
N PHE A 1043 39.08 35.38 -39.76
CA PHE A 1043 37.73 34.86 -39.98
C PHE A 1043 36.84 35.87 -40.74
N LEU A 1044 36.81 37.12 -40.28
CA LEU A 1044 35.98 38.16 -40.87
C LEU A 1044 36.56 38.68 -42.19
N GLY A 1045 37.87 38.93 -42.24
CA GLY A 1045 38.54 39.62 -43.34
C GLY A 1045 38.47 41.15 -43.22
N ARG A 1046 39.47 41.83 -43.80
CA ARG A 1046 39.60 43.29 -43.72
C ARG A 1046 38.37 44.00 -44.29
N GLY A 1047 37.79 44.93 -43.52
CA GLY A 1047 36.63 45.74 -43.92
C GLY A 1047 35.28 45.01 -43.88
N ARG A 1048 35.25 43.75 -43.41
CA ARG A 1048 34.03 42.95 -43.31
C ARG A 1048 33.62 42.75 -41.84
N GLY A 1049 32.33 42.49 -41.62
CA GLY A 1049 31.78 42.18 -40.29
C GLY A 1049 31.23 40.76 -40.21
N ILE A 1050 30.69 40.39 -39.05
CA ILE A 1050 30.18 39.02 -38.79
C ILE A 1050 29.00 38.61 -39.69
N ARG A 1051 28.32 39.56 -40.35
CA ARG A 1051 27.27 39.26 -41.34
C ARG A 1051 27.86 38.79 -42.68
N THR A 1052 29.10 39.18 -42.98
CA THR A 1052 29.76 38.90 -44.25
C THR A 1052 31.17 38.33 -44.06
N PRO A 1053 31.37 37.26 -43.26
CA PRO A 1053 32.71 36.78 -42.94
C PRO A 1053 33.37 36.17 -44.19
N ALA A 1054 34.60 36.60 -44.50
CA ALA A 1054 35.35 36.13 -45.65
C ALA A 1054 35.62 34.62 -45.60
N SER A 1055 35.87 34.06 -44.41
CA SER A 1055 36.12 32.63 -44.24
C SER A 1055 34.97 31.77 -44.72
N VAL A 1056 33.72 32.21 -44.52
CA VAL A 1056 32.51 31.48 -44.92
C VAL A 1056 32.13 31.80 -46.36
N ILE A 1057 31.90 33.07 -46.68
CA ILE A 1057 31.32 33.47 -47.99
C ILE A 1057 32.26 33.10 -49.14
N ASP A 1058 33.55 33.42 -49.01
CA ASP A 1058 34.52 33.16 -50.07
C ASP A 1058 34.91 31.67 -50.13
N GLY A 1059 34.54 30.86 -49.12
CA GLY A 1059 34.82 29.42 -49.10
C GLY A 1059 36.27 29.03 -48.92
N ARG A 1060 37.07 29.91 -48.34
CA ARG A 1060 38.50 29.67 -48.13
C ARG A 1060 38.67 28.65 -47.01
N SER A 1061 39.67 27.79 -47.13
CA SER A 1061 40.13 26.98 -46.01
C SER A 1061 40.49 27.87 -44.82
N LEU A 1062 40.11 27.45 -43.61
CA LEU A 1062 40.52 28.15 -42.40
C LEU A 1062 42.04 28.05 -42.20
N SER A 1063 42.65 29.02 -41.55
CA SER A 1063 44.12 29.10 -41.49
C SER A 1063 44.74 28.07 -40.54
N ASN A 1064 43.93 27.38 -39.72
CA ASN A 1064 44.34 26.36 -38.75
C ASN A 1064 45.39 26.87 -37.75
N THR A 1065 45.46 28.17 -37.49
CA THR A 1065 46.39 28.75 -36.51
C THR A 1065 45.83 28.74 -35.09
N VAL A 1066 46.71 28.61 -34.09
CA VAL A 1066 46.42 28.68 -32.65
C VAL A 1066 47.55 29.44 -31.93
N GLY A 1067 47.35 29.75 -30.65
CA GLY A 1067 48.33 30.41 -29.79
C GLY A 1067 47.86 31.76 -29.25
N ALA A 1068 48.79 32.70 -29.08
CA ALA A 1068 48.50 34.07 -28.69
C ALA A 1068 48.05 34.90 -29.89
N VAL A 1069 46.73 35.00 -30.08
CA VAL A 1069 46.07 35.74 -31.17
C VAL A 1069 45.59 37.10 -30.68
N LEU A 1070 45.56 38.11 -31.56
CA LEU A 1070 45.20 39.50 -31.19
C LEU A 1070 43.70 39.69 -30.92
N ASP A 1071 42.85 38.92 -31.61
CA ASP A 1071 41.39 38.99 -31.48
C ASP A 1071 40.81 37.57 -31.44
N PRO A 1072 40.77 36.92 -30.25
CA PRO A 1072 40.51 35.50 -30.07
C PRO A 1072 39.06 35.11 -30.36
N ILE A 1073 38.89 34.09 -31.19
CA ILE A 1073 37.63 33.37 -31.40
C ILE A 1073 37.85 31.87 -31.23
N VAL A 1074 36.76 31.12 -31.09
CA VAL A 1074 36.74 29.68 -31.38
C VAL A 1074 35.81 29.43 -32.55
N SER A 1075 36.35 28.76 -33.57
CA SER A 1075 35.61 28.40 -34.78
C SER A 1075 36.08 27.05 -35.27
N LEU A 1076 35.15 26.10 -35.38
CA LEU A 1076 35.36 24.77 -35.93
C LEU A 1076 34.50 24.63 -37.19
N ARG A 1077 35.07 24.05 -38.24
CA ARG A 1077 34.36 23.72 -39.47
C ARG A 1077 34.41 22.24 -39.78
N ARG A 1078 33.24 21.69 -40.09
CA ARG A 1078 33.05 20.36 -40.66
C ARG A 1078 32.23 20.46 -41.93
N ARG A 1079 32.52 19.60 -42.90
CA ARG A 1079 31.73 19.45 -44.12
C ARG A 1079 31.06 18.09 -44.08
N VAL A 1080 29.76 18.07 -44.36
CA VAL A 1080 28.94 16.86 -44.32
C VAL A 1080 28.30 16.61 -45.67
N ARG A 1081 28.18 15.32 -46.03
CA ARG A 1081 27.42 14.88 -47.19
C ARG A 1081 25.98 14.60 -46.76
N LEU A 1082 25.03 15.22 -47.46
CA LEU A 1082 23.61 15.17 -47.13
C LEU A 1082 22.79 14.64 -48.32
N PRO A 1083 22.60 13.30 -48.42
CA PRO A 1083 21.76 12.68 -49.44
C PRO A 1083 20.29 13.13 -49.42
N PRO A 1084 19.55 12.98 -50.53
CA PRO A 1084 18.11 13.24 -50.59
C PRO A 1084 17.33 12.48 -49.51
N GLY A 1085 16.44 13.17 -48.80
CA GLY A 1085 15.55 12.58 -47.79
C GLY A 1085 16.24 12.19 -46.47
N THR A 1086 17.53 12.46 -46.30
CA THR A 1086 18.29 12.13 -45.09
C THR A 1086 18.53 13.35 -44.20
N SER A 1087 18.84 13.06 -42.93
CA SER A 1087 19.24 14.05 -41.94
C SER A 1087 20.64 13.74 -41.41
N VAL A 1088 21.40 14.78 -41.07
CA VAL A 1088 22.71 14.69 -40.40
C VAL A 1088 22.68 15.59 -39.17
N HIS A 1089 23.25 15.11 -38.05
CA HIS A 1089 23.36 15.88 -36.82
C HIS A 1089 24.81 16.33 -36.61
N VAL A 1090 24.99 17.62 -36.31
CA VAL A 1090 26.30 18.20 -35.97
C VAL A 1090 26.17 18.96 -34.67
N THR A 1091 26.91 18.53 -33.66
CA THR A 1091 26.82 19.05 -32.29
C THR A 1091 28.07 19.84 -31.95
N PHE A 1092 27.89 21.11 -31.58
CA PHE A 1092 28.95 21.98 -31.07
C PHE A 1092 28.76 22.19 -29.57
N SER A 1093 29.74 21.73 -28.77
CA SER A 1093 29.69 21.84 -27.31
C SER A 1093 30.72 22.85 -26.83
N THR A 1094 30.33 23.77 -25.94
CA THR A 1094 31.25 24.71 -25.28
C THR A 1094 31.27 24.42 -23.78
N LEU A 1095 32.43 24.01 -23.29
CA LEU A 1095 32.66 23.46 -21.96
C LEU A 1095 33.60 24.40 -21.20
N VAL A 1096 33.40 24.56 -19.88
CA VAL A 1096 34.25 25.41 -19.05
C VAL A 1096 34.64 24.69 -17.76
N ALA A 1097 35.92 24.77 -17.39
CA ALA A 1097 36.46 24.16 -16.18
C ALA A 1097 37.58 25.03 -15.56
N PRO A 1098 37.90 24.86 -14.26
CA PRO A 1098 38.99 25.58 -13.60
C PRO A 1098 40.40 25.11 -14.02
N SER A 1099 40.54 23.91 -14.60
CA SER A 1099 41.83 23.33 -14.98
C SER A 1099 41.84 22.77 -16.41
N ARG A 1100 43.03 22.67 -17.01
CA ARG A 1100 43.21 22.09 -18.36
C ARG A 1100 42.81 20.62 -18.38
N GLN A 1101 43.14 19.86 -17.34
CA GLN A 1101 42.82 18.43 -17.30
C GLN A 1101 41.31 18.22 -17.29
N GLU A 1102 40.59 18.91 -16.41
CA GLU A 1102 39.12 18.79 -16.33
C GLU A 1102 38.42 19.19 -17.64
N VAL A 1103 38.89 20.24 -18.32
CA VAL A 1103 38.26 20.64 -19.59
C VAL A 1103 38.54 19.62 -20.71
N VAL A 1104 39.68 18.93 -20.67
CA VAL A 1104 40.05 17.88 -21.62
C VAL A 1104 39.21 16.63 -21.37
N ASP A 1105 39.02 16.24 -20.11
CA ASP A 1105 38.16 15.11 -19.73
C ASP A 1105 36.70 15.36 -20.13
N LEU A 1106 36.22 16.60 -19.93
CA LEU A 1106 34.92 17.04 -20.44
C LEU A 1106 34.86 17.02 -21.97
N ALA A 1107 35.91 17.44 -22.67
CA ALA A 1107 35.93 17.41 -24.13
C ALA A 1107 35.85 15.97 -24.68
N ASP A 1108 36.50 15.01 -24.02
CA ASP A 1108 36.43 13.59 -24.38
C ASP A 1108 35.01 13.03 -24.15
N LYS A 1109 34.39 13.33 -22.99
CA LYS A 1109 33.00 12.96 -22.70
C LYS A 1109 32.01 13.49 -23.74
N TYR A 1110 32.15 14.77 -24.13
CA TYR A 1110 31.23 15.42 -25.08
C TYR A 1110 31.56 15.12 -26.55
N ARG A 1111 32.56 14.27 -26.81
CA ARG A 1111 32.83 13.70 -28.13
C ARG A 1111 31.90 12.52 -28.46
N ASP A 1112 31.37 11.85 -27.44
CA ASP A 1112 30.39 10.77 -27.62
C ASP A 1112 29.03 11.36 -28.05
N PRO A 1113 28.49 10.96 -29.22
CA PRO A 1113 27.16 11.38 -29.67
C PRO A 1113 26.05 11.13 -28.63
N ALA A 1114 26.13 10.05 -27.85
CA ALA A 1114 25.12 9.70 -26.86
C ALA A 1114 25.01 10.74 -25.72
N THR A 1115 26.06 11.54 -25.49
CA THR A 1115 26.09 12.57 -24.45
C THR A 1115 25.03 13.65 -24.67
N PHE A 1116 24.69 13.98 -25.93
CA PHE A 1116 23.64 14.95 -26.21
C PHE A 1116 22.28 14.47 -25.69
N GLU A 1117 21.89 13.23 -26.01
CA GLU A 1117 20.58 12.69 -25.61
C GLU A 1117 20.46 12.56 -24.09
N ARG A 1118 21.56 12.19 -23.42
CA ARG A 1118 21.64 12.20 -21.95
C ARG A 1118 21.46 13.60 -21.39
N ALA A 1119 22.22 14.59 -21.88
CA ALA A 1119 22.13 15.98 -21.42
C ALA A 1119 20.73 16.57 -21.66
N ALA A 1120 20.11 16.28 -22.80
CA ALA A 1120 18.75 16.71 -23.13
C ALA A 1120 17.70 16.07 -22.19
N THR A 1121 17.83 14.78 -21.89
CA THR A 1121 16.93 14.06 -20.98
C THR A 1121 17.04 14.60 -19.54
N LEU A 1122 18.27 14.86 -19.09
CA LEU A 1122 18.51 15.46 -17.78
C LEU A 1122 17.98 16.89 -17.71
N ALA A 1123 18.20 17.71 -18.75
CA ALA A 1123 17.73 19.10 -18.79
C ALA A 1123 16.20 19.16 -18.73
N TRP A 1124 15.52 18.27 -19.47
CA TRP A 1124 14.08 18.11 -19.40
C TRP A 1124 13.61 17.72 -17.99
N THR A 1125 14.28 16.74 -17.38
CA THR A 1125 13.96 16.29 -16.01
C THR A 1125 14.11 17.44 -15.01
N GLN A 1126 15.22 18.17 -15.03
CA GLN A 1126 15.47 19.31 -14.13
C GLN A 1126 14.44 20.42 -14.32
N ALA A 1127 14.09 20.74 -15.57
CA ALA A 1127 13.09 21.75 -15.88
C ALA A 1127 11.69 21.37 -15.33
N GLN A 1128 11.27 20.11 -15.48
CA GLN A 1128 10.00 19.63 -14.94
C GLN A 1128 9.95 19.70 -13.40
N VAL A 1129 11.07 19.47 -12.72
CA VAL A 1129 11.17 19.62 -11.26
C VAL A 1129 11.03 21.10 -10.87
N GLN A 1130 11.75 22.01 -11.53
CA GLN A 1130 11.75 23.46 -11.20
C GLN A 1130 10.43 24.21 -11.47
N LEU A 1131 9.51 23.65 -12.26
CA LEU A 1131 8.20 24.29 -12.48
C LEU A 1131 7.17 23.93 -11.42
N ARG A 1132 7.35 22.76 -10.81
CA ARG A 1132 6.38 22.18 -9.89
C ARG A 1132 6.71 22.49 -8.43
N HIS A 1133 7.94 22.97 -8.19
CA HIS A 1133 8.50 23.38 -6.90
C HIS A 1133 9.06 24.79 -7.03
#